data_AF-A0A395SMJ6-F1
#
_entry.id   AF-A0A395SMJ6-F1
#
_cell.length_a   1.000
_cell.length_b   1.000
_cell.length_c   1.000
_cell.angle_alpha   90.00
_cell.angle_beta   90.00
_cell.angle_gamma   90.00
#
_symmetry.space_group_name_H-M   'P 1'
#
loop_
_entity.id
_entity.type
_entity.pdbx_description
1 polymer ?
#
loop_
_entity_poly.entity_id
_entity_poly.type
_entity_poly.pdbx_seq_one_letter_code
_entity_poly.pdbx_strand_id
1 'polypeptide(L)'
;MAPKKTAPYGDWESPISVDSIVSKTRSLSAPRVNLESGRAFYTESREDGSTTIVEILKDGRRDVLTEKYNAKNSVYEYGGSPYAVLPDDRIILSNKDNTVHIVNPDSMEGFKLTGDLKLRYSNFEANSKCDWVIANQEDHEHDTPDGIRNYIVAINTRTPDTVKRILDTADFYYEPSFSPDGSKIAWLEWNHPELPFDAARLYTATWHDQGSISDICLIAGKDREGVAEPRWGPDGSLFFGKEIGNYRRLFRIFPGSDEQHEVNVTGLDNAEFGALRWFQGCHTYAPLSERYLVAAPVILGQSRVVLIDLESNSWKDIGDTQRLSEVNLDSVARLSDTSVLIIGAGETTGKALYRIDVEGTSQITELRSSTDGNFPESFCSKPMLESIRSKGQPERELHGFLWLPHNPDYQAPEGHLPPLIMISHGGPTSYLGPGLNPRVQYFTSRGYAVLAFNYNGSCAHGKAYRNALWGNWGLVDADDAAEFADHLKETGQVKAGGVGITGTFAGGVCLSGVSDIKRLDDSTHKLESDYTDHLVLAPGADKSEKDKTCRERSPLFEAHKITAPLLLLHGGADKITPLDQALEMASAIEKAGGEVGLIVVDDEGHGFSQPKNVRLWLEEEEKWWRKTLLGDVLQYKRSPQVIVVGASISGLQAAYDLQRAGVSCVVLEARNRIGSNFHNAARAARYQEAWVNPYQHPRTWNLVHRLGLEMTQETRGKSIIHGIGAYDNDDIPFIDEVDRCSYRRIIETMETLTQRLDHTKLTQMESELPVDICLSFQDLIIAHASTPAVQKLADTWTTTISGLAACEVPALDFLLICKTAGGFLNAIGRLDGGTSHMRIKEPQSLREVLAQRLGHGSVLASKRVVHIDQRSDSKFALTTTTGDTFECLEVIVAVPLFPYMYLDLGPIIGDSKQWMQEHKPLGFCIQTVLIYNEPWWRTKGLSGYSQSTKGPIWETYDTSNDECGVYALTCIVAGESGRELWDKDLIERRYTILAHLGDVFSMYTAIPDPILRIEPKDTVWTRSGSSTTGLGGPVGADGWRVNGRVHFAVPGAGYMRKPHLEIALELGRRAAGEVSTAIMPTGEVILAKL
;
A
#
# COMPACT_ATOMS: atom_id res chain seq x y z
N MET A 1 -7.62 -0.63 -39.40
CA MET A 1 -7.49 -0.12 -38.02
C MET A 1 -6.43 0.95 -38.02
N ALA A 2 -6.64 2.05 -37.29
CA ALA A 2 -5.55 2.98 -37.01
C ALA A 2 -4.47 2.24 -36.19
N PRO A 3 -3.17 2.55 -36.36
CA PRO A 3 -2.13 1.96 -35.54
C PRO A 3 -2.33 2.36 -34.07
N LYS A 4 -2.20 1.39 -33.15
CA LYS A 4 -2.24 1.64 -31.71
C LYS A 4 -1.13 2.61 -31.30
N LYS A 5 -1.44 3.53 -30.39
CA LYS A 5 -0.45 4.41 -29.76
C LYS A 5 0.36 3.61 -28.73
N THR A 6 1.68 3.74 -28.76
CA THR A 6 2.53 3.16 -27.72
C THR A 6 2.62 4.12 -26.53
N ALA A 7 2.19 3.68 -25.35
CA ALA A 7 2.28 4.44 -24.10
C ALA A 7 2.50 3.50 -22.90
N PRO A 8 3.21 3.94 -21.84
CA PRO A 8 3.35 3.16 -20.61
C PRO A 8 2.00 2.75 -20.01
N TYR A 9 1.99 1.62 -19.30
CA TYR A 9 0.83 1.22 -18.50
C TYR A 9 0.50 2.30 -17.46
N GLY A 10 -0.79 2.62 -17.31
CA GLY A 10 -1.27 3.74 -16.51
C GLY A 10 -1.58 5.00 -17.31
N ASP A 11 -0.93 5.20 -18.46
CA ASP A 11 -1.07 6.42 -19.27
C ASP A 11 -2.03 6.27 -20.45
N TRP A 12 -2.77 5.16 -20.51
CA TRP A 12 -3.73 4.91 -21.58
C TRP A 12 -5.01 5.71 -21.32
N GLU A 13 -5.36 6.60 -22.25
CA GLU A 13 -6.63 7.31 -22.20
C GLU A 13 -7.79 6.32 -22.45
N SER A 14 -8.86 6.44 -21.67
CA SER A 14 -10.02 5.56 -21.74
C SER A 14 -11.33 6.37 -21.68
N PRO A 15 -12.35 6.02 -22.48
CA PRO A 15 -13.69 6.60 -22.38
C PRO A 15 -14.47 6.10 -21.16
N ILE A 16 -14.01 5.04 -20.48
CA ILE A 16 -14.59 4.57 -19.22
C ILE A 16 -14.14 5.55 -18.13
N SER A 17 -14.96 6.57 -17.89
CA SER A 17 -14.74 7.60 -16.88
C SER A 17 -15.34 7.20 -15.54
N VAL A 18 -14.92 7.88 -14.46
CA VAL A 18 -15.56 7.74 -13.14
C VAL A 18 -17.06 8.08 -13.27
N ASP A 19 -17.41 9.10 -14.06
CA ASP A 19 -18.81 9.42 -14.35
C ASP A 19 -19.56 8.23 -14.94
N SER A 20 -18.98 7.50 -15.91
CA SER A 20 -19.65 6.35 -16.54
C SER A 20 -19.91 5.18 -15.59
N ILE A 21 -19.11 5.04 -14.52
CA ILE A 21 -19.24 4.00 -13.51
C ILE A 21 -20.27 4.42 -12.46
N VAL A 22 -20.23 5.69 -12.07
CA VAL A 22 -21.06 6.28 -11.02
C VAL A 22 -22.45 6.68 -11.55
N SER A 23 -22.60 6.95 -12.84
CA SER A 23 -23.86 7.39 -13.44
C SER A 23 -24.83 6.24 -13.66
N LYS A 24 -26.09 6.42 -13.23
CA LYS A 24 -27.30 5.68 -13.68
C LYS A 24 -27.21 4.15 -13.73
N THR A 25 -26.37 3.55 -12.88
CA THR A 25 -26.38 2.10 -12.65
C THR A 25 -27.46 1.80 -11.62
N ARG A 26 -28.37 0.87 -11.96
CA ARG A 26 -29.41 0.41 -11.04
C ARG A 26 -29.22 -1.05 -10.69
N SER A 27 -29.56 -1.41 -9.46
CA SER A 27 -29.69 -2.79 -9.05
C SER A 27 -31.02 -3.34 -9.57
N LEU A 28 -30.95 -4.56 -10.13
CA LEU A 28 -32.11 -5.34 -10.59
C LEU A 28 -32.12 -6.64 -9.78
N SER A 29 -33.27 -7.00 -9.20
CA SER A 29 -33.42 -8.21 -8.39
C SER A 29 -34.89 -8.62 -8.26
N ALA A 30 -35.12 -9.78 -7.62
CA ALA A 30 -36.42 -10.24 -7.16
C ALA A 30 -37.51 -10.23 -8.24
N PRO A 31 -37.32 -10.91 -9.39
CA PRO A 31 -38.40 -11.10 -10.34
C PRO A 31 -39.50 -11.97 -9.70
N ARG A 32 -40.76 -11.56 -9.80
CA ARG A 32 -41.93 -12.28 -9.30
C ARG A 32 -43.03 -12.25 -10.35
N VAL A 33 -43.78 -13.34 -10.48
CA VAL A 33 -44.81 -13.51 -11.50
C VAL A 33 -46.08 -14.05 -10.87
N ASN A 34 -47.21 -13.42 -11.16
CA ASN A 34 -48.52 -14.04 -10.94
C ASN A 34 -48.87 -14.85 -12.19
N LEU A 35 -48.86 -16.17 -12.08
CA LEU A 35 -49.11 -17.07 -13.21
C LEU A 35 -50.58 -17.08 -13.66
N GLU A 36 -51.53 -16.70 -12.79
CA GLU A 36 -52.96 -16.65 -13.15
C GLU A 36 -53.27 -15.44 -14.03
N SER A 37 -52.73 -14.27 -13.68
CA SER A 37 -52.91 -13.03 -14.45
C SER A 37 -51.88 -12.85 -15.57
N GLY A 38 -50.73 -13.53 -15.48
CA GLY A 38 -49.57 -13.37 -16.36
C GLY A 38 -48.75 -12.10 -16.09
N ARG A 39 -49.04 -11.36 -15.02
CA ARG A 39 -48.31 -10.13 -14.66
C ARG A 39 -46.96 -10.48 -14.02
N ALA A 40 -45.92 -9.75 -14.43
CA ALA A 40 -44.57 -9.97 -13.95
C ALA A 40 -43.96 -8.66 -13.44
N PHE A 41 -43.21 -8.76 -12.35
CA PHE A 41 -42.64 -7.63 -11.64
C PHE A 41 -41.18 -7.91 -11.27
N TYR A 42 -40.42 -6.86 -11.01
CA TYR A 42 -39.07 -6.94 -10.46
C TYR A 42 -38.75 -5.70 -9.63
N THR A 43 -37.67 -5.74 -8.84
CA THR A 43 -37.18 -4.58 -8.08
C THR A 43 -36.12 -3.81 -8.86
N GLU A 44 -36.19 -2.49 -8.82
CA GLU A 44 -35.22 -1.57 -9.44
C GLU A 44 -34.81 -0.49 -8.42
N SER A 45 -33.51 -0.22 -8.29
CA SER A 45 -33.05 0.92 -7.49
C SER A 45 -33.19 2.24 -8.25
N ARG A 46 -33.56 3.30 -7.54
CA ARG A 46 -33.65 4.68 -8.04
C ARG A 46 -32.36 5.45 -7.75
N GLU A 47 -32.20 6.61 -8.40
CA GLU A 47 -31.01 7.47 -8.26
C GLU A 47 -30.82 8.00 -6.82
N ASP A 48 -31.90 8.11 -6.04
CA ASP A 48 -31.87 8.53 -4.63
C ASP A 48 -31.53 7.38 -3.65
N GLY A 49 -31.25 6.19 -4.17
CA GLY A 49 -30.94 4.99 -3.38
C GLY A 49 -32.18 4.25 -2.84
N SER A 50 -33.40 4.69 -3.14
CA SER A 50 -34.61 3.95 -2.83
C SER A 50 -34.85 2.79 -3.80
N THR A 51 -35.59 1.77 -3.38
CA THR A 51 -35.97 0.63 -4.23
C THR A 51 -37.45 0.71 -4.57
N THR A 52 -37.76 0.64 -5.87
CA THR A 52 -39.13 0.53 -6.39
C THR A 52 -39.42 -0.88 -6.92
N ILE A 53 -40.70 -1.14 -7.20
CA ILE A 53 -41.15 -2.32 -7.93
C ILE A 53 -41.64 -1.85 -9.29
N VAL A 54 -41.23 -2.57 -10.34
CA VAL A 54 -41.54 -2.27 -11.73
C VAL A 54 -42.28 -3.45 -12.33
N GLU A 55 -43.39 -3.15 -13.01
CA GLU A 55 -44.13 -4.13 -13.80
C GLU A 55 -43.59 -4.21 -15.23
N ILE A 56 -43.45 -5.42 -15.73
CA ILE A 56 -43.08 -5.73 -17.11
C ILE A 56 -44.37 -5.71 -17.95
N LEU A 57 -44.41 -4.85 -18.96
CA LEU A 57 -45.51 -4.75 -19.91
C LEU A 57 -45.08 -5.32 -21.27
N LYS A 58 -46.05 -5.63 -22.13
CA LYS A 58 -45.78 -6.12 -23.49
C LYS A 58 -44.87 -5.17 -24.29
N ASP A 59 -45.11 -3.87 -24.19
CA ASP A 59 -44.42 -2.82 -24.96
C ASP A 59 -43.68 -1.82 -24.04
N GLY A 60 -43.18 -2.27 -22.89
CA GLY A 60 -42.41 -1.41 -21.98
C GLY A 60 -42.50 -1.85 -20.53
N ARG A 61 -42.52 -0.89 -19.62
CA ARG A 61 -42.55 -1.13 -18.18
C ARG A 61 -43.11 0.08 -17.44
N ARG A 62 -43.60 -0.12 -16.22
CA ARG A 62 -44.08 0.97 -15.37
C ARG A 62 -43.71 0.76 -13.90
N ASP A 63 -43.32 1.83 -13.22
CA ASP A 63 -43.25 1.84 -11.76
C ASP A 63 -44.65 1.62 -11.18
N VAL A 64 -44.74 0.76 -10.17
CA VAL A 64 -46.02 0.48 -9.49
C VAL A 64 -46.06 0.97 -8.04
N LEU A 65 -45.02 1.72 -7.63
CA LEU A 65 -44.91 2.35 -6.31
C LEU A 65 -44.65 3.85 -6.44
N THR A 66 -45.43 4.66 -5.73
CA THR A 66 -45.13 6.09 -5.53
C THR A 66 -43.91 6.27 -4.61
N GLU A 67 -43.37 7.50 -4.54
CA GLU A 67 -42.25 7.90 -3.68
C GLU A 67 -42.43 7.66 -2.17
N LYS A 68 -43.67 7.44 -1.70
CA LYS A 68 -43.95 7.07 -0.29
C LYS A 68 -43.40 5.69 0.11
N TYR A 69 -43.10 4.83 -0.86
CA TYR A 69 -42.66 3.45 -0.63
C TYR A 69 -41.19 3.27 -1.04
N ASN A 70 -40.48 2.49 -0.24
CA ASN A 70 -39.13 2.02 -0.49
C ASN A 70 -39.08 0.53 -0.14
N ALA A 71 -39.20 -0.33 -1.16
CA ALA A 71 -39.30 -1.78 -1.02
C ALA A 71 -37.95 -2.38 -0.59
N LYS A 72 -37.69 -2.35 0.71
CA LYS A 72 -36.41 -2.75 1.33
C LYS A 72 -36.66 -3.16 2.78
N ASN A 73 -35.85 -4.09 3.27
CA ASN A 73 -35.78 -4.47 4.68
C ASN A 73 -34.33 -4.70 5.10
N SER A 74 -34.11 -4.93 6.39
CA SER A 74 -32.82 -5.28 6.99
C SER A 74 -32.92 -6.53 7.85
N VAL A 75 -33.79 -7.48 7.48
CA VAL A 75 -33.86 -8.78 8.19
C VAL A 75 -32.46 -9.42 8.14
N TYR A 76 -31.95 -9.81 9.31
CA TYR A 76 -30.59 -10.31 9.49
C TYR A 76 -29.49 -9.32 9.08
N GLU A 77 -29.75 -8.02 9.16
CA GLU A 77 -28.89 -6.89 8.74
C GLU A 77 -28.63 -6.80 7.22
N TYR A 78 -28.70 -7.91 6.49
CA TYR A 78 -28.49 -7.99 5.04
C TYR A 78 -29.74 -7.71 4.21
N GLY A 79 -30.91 -8.10 4.72
CA GLY A 79 -32.18 -8.03 4.02
C GLY A 79 -32.28 -8.94 2.78
N GLY A 80 -33.20 -8.59 1.87
CA GLY A 80 -33.50 -9.35 0.65
C GLY A 80 -35.00 -9.68 0.52
N SER A 81 -35.42 -10.20 -0.64
CA SER A 81 -36.80 -10.56 -0.99
C SER A 81 -37.88 -9.64 -0.37
N PRO A 82 -37.94 -8.36 -0.79
CA PRO A 82 -38.73 -7.36 -0.08
C PRO A 82 -40.23 -7.42 -0.37
N TYR A 83 -40.70 -8.24 -1.33
CA TYR A 83 -42.10 -8.26 -1.74
C TYR A 83 -42.54 -9.60 -2.33
N ALA A 84 -43.85 -9.78 -2.40
CA ALA A 84 -44.51 -10.83 -3.19
C ALA A 84 -45.77 -10.28 -3.88
N VAL A 85 -46.25 -11.03 -4.88
CA VAL A 85 -47.48 -10.73 -5.61
C VAL A 85 -48.58 -11.62 -5.05
N LEU A 86 -49.68 -11.02 -4.60
CA LEU A 86 -50.87 -11.72 -4.11
C LEU A 86 -51.67 -12.30 -5.30
N PRO A 87 -52.52 -13.32 -5.07
CA PRO A 87 -53.33 -13.91 -6.14
C PRO A 87 -54.21 -12.91 -6.90
N ASP A 88 -54.62 -11.82 -6.23
CA ASP A 88 -55.42 -10.73 -6.81
C ASP A 88 -54.59 -9.57 -7.39
N ASP A 89 -53.31 -9.83 -7.72
CA ASP A 89 -52.32 -8.89 -8.26
C ASP A 89 -51.90 -7.73 -7.34
N ARG A 90 -52.46 -7.62 -6.13
CA ARG A 90 -51.92 -6.66 -5.16
C ARG A 90 -50.53 -7.10 -4.72
N ILE A 91 -49.71 -6.13 -4.34
CA ILE A 91 -48.33 -6.35 -3.90
C ILE A 91 -48.25 -6.20 -2.40
N ILE A 92 -47.75 -7.23 -1.70
CA ILE A 92 -47.34 -7.11 -0.30
C ILE A 92 -45.84 -6.82 -0.27
N LEU A 93 -45.41 -5.81 0.51
CA LEU A 93 -44.01 -5.42 0.59
C LEU A 93 -43.57 -4.97 1.98
N SER A 94 -42.31 -5.23 2.31
CA SER A 94 -41.59 -4.60 3.41
C SER A 94 -41.08 -3.24 2.97
N ASN A 95 -41.47 -2.22 3.73
CA ASN A 95 -41.03 -0.86 3.54
C ASN A 95 -39.83 -0.58 4.45
N LYS A 96 -38.93 0.31 4.01
CA LYS A 96 -37.68 0.67 4.73
C LYS A 96 -37.88 1.08 6.20
N ASP A 97 -39.07 1.55 6.57
CA ASP A 97 -39.44 1.94 7.94
C ASP A 97 -39.95 0.78 8.81
N ASN A 98 -39.64 -0.47 8.45
CA ASN A 98 -40.05 -1.70 9.13
C ASN A 98 -41.56 -1.97 9.12
N THR A 99 -42.31 -1.32 8.22
CA THR A 99 -43.74 -1.59 8.04
C THR A 99 -44.03 -2.46 6.83
N VAL A 100 -45.12 -3.22 6.89
CA VAL A 100 -45.60 -4.06 5.80
C VAL A 100 -46.83 -3.40 5.18
N HIS A 101 -46.86 -3.24 3.86
CA HIS A 101 -47.95 -2.61 3.12
C HIS A 101 -48.54 -3.55 2.08
N ILE A 102 -49.82 -3.37 1.79
CA ILE A 102 -50.43 -3.89 0.56
C ILE A 102 -50.71 -2.72 -0.37
N VAL A 103 -50.24 -2.83 -1.62
CA VAL A 103 -50.37 -1.80 -2.66
C VAL A 103 -51.04 -2.41 -3.89
N ASN A 104 -52.03 -1.71 -4.44
CA ASN A 104 -52.60 -2.05 -5.73
C ASN A 104 -51.72 -1.45 -6.84
N PRO A 105 -51.15 -2.26 -7.75
CA PRO A 105 -50.18 -1.77 -8.74
C PRO A 105 -50.78 -0.84 -9.81
N ASP A 106 -52.09 -0.90 -10.05
CA ASP A 106 -52.76 -0.09 -11.08
C ASP A 106 -53.09 1.32 -10.60
N SER A 107 -53.51 1.46 -9.33
CA SER A 107 -53.78 2.75 -8.71
C SER A 107 -52.57 3.34 -7.98
N MET A 108 -51.58 2.50 -7.63
CA MET A 108 -50.46 2.81 -6.73
C MET A 108 -50.90 3.24 -5.32
N GLU A 109 -52.18 3.03 -5.00
CA GLU A 109 -52.74 3.23 -3.67
C GLU A 109 -52.62 1.96 -2.84
N GLY A 110 -52.45 2.14 -1.54
CA GLY A 110 -52.20 1.04 -0.62
C GLY A 110 -52.39 1.45 0.82
N PHE A 111 -52.36 0.49 1.72
CA PHE A 111 -52.49 0.70 3.16
C PHE A 111 -51.43 -0.09 3.93
N LYS A 112 -51.07 0.41 5.12
CA LYS A 112 -50.23 -0.31 6.06
C LYS A 112 -51.01 -1.52 6.58
N LEU A 113 -50.49 -2.71 6.34
CA LEU A 113 -51.08 -3.97 6.80
C LEU A 113 -50.69 -4.26 8.24
N THR A 114 -49.41 -4.10 8.57
CA THR A 114 -48.87 -4.23 9.92
C THR A 114 -47.50 -3.54 10.03
N GLY A 115 -46.91 -3.50 11.21
CA GLY A 115 -45.53 -3.05 11.41
C GLY A 115 -45.30 -2.33 12.74
N ASP A 116 -44.17 -2.63 13.35
CA ASP A 116 -43.61 -2.03 14.56
C ASP A 116 -42.13 -1.71 14.27
N LEU A 117 -41.58 -0.66 14.88
CA LEU A 117 -40.17 -0.28 14.67
C LEU A 117 -39.19 -1.41 15.04
N LYS A 118 -39.60 -2.30 15.96
CA LYS A 118 -38.81 -3.43 16.46
C LYS A 118 -38.96 -4.71 15.64
N LEU A 119 -39.91 -4.76 14.71
CA LEU A 119 -40.22 -5.97 13.94
C LEU A 119 -39.81 -5.77 12.48
N ARG A 120 -38.99 -6.67 11.94
CA ARG A 120 -38.57 -6.64 10.55
C ARG A 120 -39.16 -7.83 9.81
N TYR A 121 -39.48 -7.67 8.52
CA TYR A 121 -40.14 -8.69 7.72
C TYR A 121 -39.46 -8.86 6.36
N SER A 122 -39.44 -10.09 5.83
CA SER A 122 -38.93 -10.45 4.50
C SER A 122 -39.54 -11.77 4.01
N ASN A 123 -39.20 -12.18 2.77
CA ASN A 123 -39.58 -13.49 2.21
C ASN A 123 -41.09 -13.77 2.28
N PHE A 124 -41.90 -12.86 1.74
CA PHE A 124 -43.33 -13.08 1.65
C PHE A 124 -43.65 -14.18 0.63
N GLU A 125 -44.58 -15.07 0.99
CA GLU A 125 -45.16 -16.04 0.06
C GLU A 125 -46.68 -16.11 0.29
N ALA A 126 -47.45 -15.86 -0.76
CA ALA A 126 -48.91 -15.87 -0.70
C ALA A 126 -49.48 -17.27 -0.95
N ASN A 127 -50.49 -17.65 -0.17
CA ASN A 127 -51.26 -18.86 -0.46
C ASN A 127 -52.27 -18.56 -1.59
N SER A 128 -52.33 -19.44 -2.60
CA SER A 128 -53.26 -19.29 -3.73
C SER A 128 -54.74 -19.48 -3.36
N LYS A 129 -55.04 -20.09 -2.21
CA LYS A 129 -56.39 -20.52 -1.81
C LYS A 129 -56.99 -19.77 -0.62
N CYS A 130 -56.19 -18.98 0.10
CA CYS A 130 -56.67 -18.24 1.27
C CYS A 130 -55.98 -16.88 1.44
N ASP A 131 -56.51 -16.06 2.34
CA ASP A 131 -56.05 -14.68 2.54
C ASP A 131 -54.77 -14.56 3.39
N TRP A 132 -53.99 -15.65 3.52
CA TRP A 132 -52.80 -15.70 4.35
C TRP A 132 -51.52 -15.64 3.51
N VAL A 133 -50.57 -14.84 3.97
CA VAL A 133 -49.20 -14.79 3.48
C VAL A 133 -48.30 -15.29 4.60
N ILE A 134 -47.33 -16.16 4.28
CA ILE A 134 -46.25 -16.49 5.20
C ILE A 134 -45.05 -15.58 4.96
N ALA A 135 -44.32 -15.25 6.01
CA ALA A 135 -43.14 -14.40 5.94
C ALA A 135 -42.16 -14.72 7.06
N ASN A 136 -40.91 -14.31 6.88
CA ASN A 136 -39.96 -14.24 7.97
C ASN A 136 -40.21 -12.98 8.80
N GLN A 137 -40.13 -13.11 10.13
CA GLN A 137 -40.16 -12.00 11.07
C GLN A 137 -38.95 -12.06 12.00
N GLU A 138 -38.23 -10.95 12.13
CA GLU A 138 -37.16 -10.75 13.11
C GLU A 138 -37.64 -9.74 14.17
N ASP A 139 -37.50 -10.09 15.45
CA ASP A 139 -38.01 -9.34 16.61
C ASP A 139 -36.87 -8.79 17.47
N HIS A 140 -36.79 -7.45 17.53
CA HIS A 140 -35.81 -6.66 18.26
C HIS A 140 -36.38 -6.05 19.55
N GLU A 141 -37.40 -6.66 20.18
CA GLU A 141 -37.85 -6.23 21.52
C GLU A 141 -36.70 -6.22 22.54
N HIS A 142 -35.76 -7.15 22.38
CA HIS A 142 -34.46 -7.15 23.06
C HIS A 142 -33.36 -7.07 22.00
N ASP A 143 -32.95 -5.85 21.66
CA ASP A 143 -32.03 -5.55 20.55
C ASP A 143 -30.56 -5.85 20.88
N THR A 144 -30.29 -7.11 21.17
CA THR A 144 -28.94 -7.69 21.30
C THR A 144 -28.88 -9.00 20.50
N PRO A 145 -27.71 -9.43 20.02
CA PRO A 145 -27.59 -10.68 19.26
C PRO A 145 -28.29 -11.89 19.91
N ASP A 146 -28.11 -12.09 21.22
CA ASP A 146 -28.76 -13.18 21.99
C ASP A 146 -30.25 -12.93 22.30
N GLY A 147 -30.69 -11.67 22.26
CA GLY A 147 -32.04 -11.24 22.58
C GLY A 147 -33.00 -11.34 21.39
N ILE A 148 -32.48 -11.19 20.16
CA ILE A 148 -33.27 -11.19 18.93
C ILE A 148 -33.88 -12.58 18.68
N ARG A 149 -35.17 -12.60 18.32
CA ARG A 149 -35.92 -13.82 18.02
C ARG A 149 -36.45 -13.80 16.58
N ASN A 150 -36.45 -14.97 15.96
CA ASN A 150 -36.85 -15.14 14.57
C ASN A 150 -38.02 -16.09 14.49
N TYR A 151 -38.92 -15.81 13.55
CA TYR A 151 -40.17 -16.53 13.39
C TYR A 151 -40.50 -16.70 11.93
N ILE A 152 -41.24 -17.76 11.60
CA ILE A 152 -42.15 -17.74 10.46
C ILE A 152 -43.50 -17.28 10.97
N VAL A 153 -44.06 -16.26 10.31
CA VAL A 153 -45.36 -15.68 10.64
C VAL A 153 -46.37 -15.90 9.51
N ALA A 154 -47.64 -16.01 9.87
CA ALA A 154 -48.78 -15.92 8.98
C ALA A 154 -49.46 -14.55 9.14
N ILE A 155 -49.56 -13.79 8.05
CA ILE A 155 -50.12 -12.44 8.00
C ILE A 155 -51.43 -12.50 7.21
N ASN A 156 -52.53 -12.07 7.83
CA ASN A 156 -53.82 -12.01 7.13
C ASN A 156 -53.90 -10.75 6.28
N THR A 157 -54.08 -10.90 4.97
CA THR A 157 -54.07 -9.79 4.00
C THR A 157 -55.35 -8.95 3.97
N ARG A 158 -56.42 -9.39 4.63
CA ARG A 158 -57.71 -8.68 4.70
C ARG A 158 -57.92 -7.94 6.02
N THR A 159 -57.27 -8.40 7.09
CA THR A 159 -57.46 -7.87 8.44
C THR A 159 -56.14 -7.29 8.94
N PRO A 160 -55.96 -5.95 8.91
CA PRO A 160 -54.77 -5.29 9.42
C PRO A 160 -54.38 -5.77 10.83
N ASP A 161 -53.08 -5.80 11.10
CA ASP A 161 -52.46 -6.21 12.37
C ASP A 161 -52.78 -7.65 12.84
N THR A 162 -53.38 -8.47 11.97
CA THR A 162 -53.59 -9.89 12.26
C THR A 162 -52.38 -10.70 11.80
N VAL A 163 -51.42 -10.86 12.70
CA VAL A 163 -50.18 -11.64 12.51
C VAL A 163 -50.13 -12.78 13.52
N LYS A 164 -49.82 -14.00 13.07
CA LYS A 164 -49.63 -15.18 13.91
C LYS A 164 -48.21 -15.72 13.75
N ARG A 165 -47.47 -15.89 14.85
CA ARG A 165 -46.19 -16.63 14.85
C ARG A 165 -46.53 -18.12 14.78
N ILE A 166 -46.18 -18.77 13.68
CA ILE A 166 -46.50 -20.18 13.43
C ILE A 166 -45.30 -21.11 13.69
N LEU A 167 -44.07 -20.57 13.70
CA LEU A 167 -42.83 -21.26 14.07
C LEU A 167 -41.94 -20.33 14.87
N ASP A 168 -41.37 -20.83 15.97
CA ASP A 168 -40.53 -20.10 16.94
C ASP A 168 -39.42 -20.93 17.60
N THR A 169 -39.13 -22.12 17.06
CA THR A 169 -38.25 -23.11 17.69
C THR A 169 -36.79 -23.01 17.27
N ALA A 170 -36.49 -22.42 16.12
CA ALA A 170 -35.15 -22.30 15.58
C ALA A 170 -34.60 -20.88 15.71
N ASP A 171 -33.28 -20.73 15.74
CA ASP A 171 -32.65 -19.41 15.74
C ASP A 171 -32.84 -18.67 14.42
N PHE A 172 -32.94 -19.39 13.28
CA PHE A 172 -33.04 -18.79 11.96
C PHE A 172 -34.00 -19.56 11.04
N TYR A 173 -34.70 -18.81 10.19
CA TYR A 173 -35.66 -19.32 9.21
C TYR A 173 -35.40 -18.68 7.85
N TYR A 174 -35.41 -19.45 6.76
CA TYR A 174 -35.17 -18.97 5.41
C TYR A 174 -36.17 -19.59 4.42
N GLU A 175 -36.48 -18.85 3.35
CA GLU A 175 -37.22 -19.34 2.18
C GLU A 175 -38.53 -20.11 2.48
N PRO A 176 -39.44 -19.59 3.34
CA PRO A 176 -40.76 -20.19 3.50
C PRO A 176 -41.51 -20.13 2.16
N SER A 177 -42.12 -21.25 1.76
CA SER A 177 -42.87 -21.35 0.50
C SER A 177 -44.10 -22.25 0.64
N PHE A 178 -45.16 -21.95 -0.13
CA PHE A 178 -46.36 -22.76 -0.21
C PHE A 178 -46.26 -23.78 -1.35
N SER A 179 -46.82 -24.97 -1.14
CA SER A 179 -47.12 -25.86 -2.26
C SER A 179 -48.14 -25.21 -3.20
N PRO A 180 -48.20 -25.57 -4.50
CA PRO A 180 -49.07 -24.91 -5.46
C PRO A 180 -50.56 -25.04 -5.11
N ASP A 181 -50.92 -26.13 -4.44
CA ASP A 181 -52.26 -26.40 -3.93
C ASP A 181 -52.52 -25.74 -2.55
N GLY A 182 -51.58 -24.99 -2.00
CA GLY A 182 -51.70 -24.26 -0.73
C GLY A 182 -51.87 -25.14 0.51
N SER A 183 -51.70 -26.47 0.41
CA SER A 183 -51.94 -27.40 1.52
C SER A 183 -50.72 -27.69 2.38
N LYS A 184 -49.53 -27.36 1.89
CA LYS A 184 -48.25 -27.55 2.60
C LYS A 184 -47.40 -26.30 2.55
N ILE A 185 -46.51 -26.18 3.53
CA ILE A 185 -45.40 -25.23 3.52
C ILE A 185 -44.07 -25.97 3.55
N ALA A 186 -43.03 -25.35 3.00
CA ALA A 186 -41.63 -25.76 3.14
C ALA A 186 -40.79 -24.58 3.62
N TRP A 187 -39.74 -24.83 4.41
CA TRP A 187 -38.81 -23.79 4.85
C TRP A 187 -37.43 -24.39 5.19
N LEU A 188 -36.43 -23.51 5.28
CA LEU A 188 -35.12 -23.84 5.82
C LEU A 188 -34.98 -23.32 7.25
N GLU A 189 -34.34 -24.08 8.13
CA GLU A 189 -33.98 -23.64 9.49
C GLU A 189 -32.62 -24.18 9.95
N TRP A 190 -31.98 -23.46 10.87
CA TRP A 190 -30.80 -23.89 11.62
C TRP A 190 -30.71 -23.15 12.95
N ASN A 191 -29.78 -23.59 13.81
CA ASN A 191 -29.56 -23.01 15.14
C ASN A 191 -28.10 -22.64 15.32
N HIS A 192 -27.80 -21.72 16.23
CA HIS A 192 -26.44 -21.53 16.68
C HIS A 192 -25.87 -22.83 17.30
N PRO A 193 -24.56 -23.11 17.11
CA PRO A 193 -23.56 -22.30 16.42
C PRO A 193 -23.42 -22.66 14.92
N GLU A 194 -24.44 -23.26 14.30
CA GLU A 194 -24.39 -23.67 12.89
C GLU A 194 -24.53 -22.48 11.93
N LEU A 195 -24.06 -22.63 10.69
CA LEU A 195 -24.12 -21.59 9.66
C LEU A 195 -25.05 -22.01 8.52
N PRO A 196 -25.67 -21.07 7.79
CA PRO A 196 -26.66 -21.39 6.75
C PRO A 196 -26.09 -22.33 5.69
N PHE A 197 -24.90 -22.02 5.16
CA PHE A 197 -24.34 -22.68 3.99
C PHE A 197 -23.93 -24.14 4.20
N ASP A 198 -23.77 -24.61 5.44
CA ASP A 198 -23.32 -25.98 5.74
C ASP A 198 -24.30 -26.83 6.55
N ALA A 199 -25.29 -26.22 7.21
CA ALA A 199 -26.13 -26.93 8.17
C ALA A 199 -27.63 -26.58 8.10
N ALA A 200 -28.05 -25.74 7.14
CA ALA A 200 -29.48 -25.50 6.93
C ALA A 200 -30.23 -26.80 6.61
N ARG A 201 -31.37 -26.97 7.28
CA ARG A 201 -32.23 -28.15 7.18
C ARG A 201 -33.54 -27.78 6.52
N LEU A 202 -34.05 -28.65 5.66
CA LEU A 202 -35.32 -28.47 4.98
C LEU A 202 -36.44 -29.19 5.72
N TYR A 203 -37.48 -28.44 6.06
CA TYR A 203 -38.69 -28.96 6.68
C TYR A 203 -39.91 -28.73 5.80
N THR A 204 -40.94 -29.54 6.04
CA THR A 204 -42.29 -29.31 5.52
C THR A 204 -43.32 -29.44 6.63
N ALA A 205 -44.48 -28.83 6.45
CA ALA A 205 -45.64 -28.99 7.33
C ALA A 205 -46.94 -28.91 6.56
N THR A 206 -48.00 -29.48 7.12
CA THR A 206 -49.38 -29.29 6.64
C THR A 206 -49.88 -27.90 7.05
N TRP A 207 -50.47 -27.17 6.11
CA TRP A 207 -51.09 -25.86 6.34
C TRP A 207 -52.59 -26.00 6.60
N HIS A 208 -53.10 -25.15 7.51
CA HIS A 208 -54.54 -25.01 7.78
C HIS A 208 -55.00 -23.57 7.57
N ASP A 209 -56.16 -23.39 6.92
CA ASP A 209 -56.72 -22.09 6.53
C ASP A 209 -57.00 -21.11 7.69
N GLN A 210 -56.90 -21.57 8.94
CA GLN A 210 -56.97 -20.72 10.12
C GLN A 210 -55.64 -20.01 10.43
N GLY A 211 -54.59 -20.19 9.64
CA GLY A 211 -53.28 -19.60 9.89
C GLY A 211 -52.47 -20.39 10.92
N SER A 212 -52.42 -21.72 10.76
CA SER A 212 -51.70 -22.65 11.65
C SER A 212 -51.16 -23.84 10.86
N ILE A 213 -50.21 -24.57 11.46
CA ILE A 213 -49.56 -25.73 10.83
C ILE A 213 -49.62 -26.98 11.71
N SER A 214 -49.48 -28.15 11.08
CA SER A 214 -49.32 -29.45 11.75
C SER A 214 -48.34 -30.35 10.99
N ASP A 215 -48.03 -31.52 11.55
CA ASP A 215 -47.27 -32.58 10.87
C ASP A 215 -45.90 -32.13 10.34
N ILE A 216 -45.18 -31.37 11.17
CA ILE A 216 -43.83 -30.88 10.84
C ILE A 216 -42.90 -32.08 10.61
N CYS A 217 -42.27 -32.12 9.43
CA CYS A 217 -41.40 -33.21 9.00
C CYS A 217 -40.06 -32.66 8.50
N LEU A 218 -38.96 -33.20 9.02
CA LEU A 218 -37.60 -32.96 8.50
C LEU A 218 -37.40 -33.77 7.22
N ILE A 219 -37.24 -33.05 6.11
CA ILE A 219 -37.07 -33.63 4.78
C ILE A 219 -35.60 -33.92 4.49
N ALA A 220 -34.72 -32.94 4.62
CA ALA A 220 -33.31 -33.06 4.29
C ALA A 220 -32.44 -32.21 5.22
N GLY A 221 -31.13 -32.50 5.28
CA GLY A 221 -30.18 -31.75 6.12
C GLY A 221 -29.78 -32.45 7.42
N LYS A 222 -30.00 -33.77 7.52
CA LYS A 222 -29.47 -34.57 8.63
C LYS A 222 -27.94 -34.55 8.55
N ASP A 223 -27.27 -34.67 9.70
CA ASP A 223 -25.81 -34.80 9.78
C ASP A 223 -24.98 -33.68 9.08
N ARG A 224 -25.51 -32.44 9.03
CA ARG A 224 -24.87 -31.27 8.37
C ARG A 224 -24.68 -31.46 6.84
N GLU A 225 -25.67 -32.08 6.21
CA GLU A 225 -25.89 -31.97 4.78
C GLU A 225 -26.44 -30.56 4.47
N GLY A 226 -25.63 -29.63 3.96
CA GLY A 226 -26.12 -28.27 3.69
C GLY A 226 -27.21 -28.26 2.62
N VAL A 227 -28.45 -27.91 2.99
CA VAL A 227 -29.59 -27.79 2.08
C VAL A 227 -29.82 -26.34 1.68
N ALA A 228 -30.21 -26.10 0.44
CA ALA A 228 -30.47 -24.76 -0.08
C ALA A 228 -31.73 -24.71 -0.96
N GLU A 229 -32.35 -23.53 -0.97
CA GLU A 229 -33.34 -23.11 -1.96
C GLU A 229 -34.46 -24.15 -2.22
N PRO A 230 -35.40 -24.38 -1.29
CA PRO A 230 -36.57 -25.20 -1.58
C PRO A 230 -37.54 -24.47 -2.54
N ARG A 231 -38.00 -25.18 -3.58
CA ARG A 231 -38.94 -24.65 -4.59
C ARG A 231 -39.97 -25.70 -5.00
N TRP A 232 -41.23 -25.32 -4.95
CA TRP A 232 -42.29 -26.18 -5.46
C TRP A 232 -42.43 -26.06 -6.98
N GLY A 233 -42.54 -27.20 -7.65
CA GLY A 233 -42.87 -27.29 -9.06
C GLY A 233 -44.38 -27.26 -9.31
N PRO A 234 -44.83 -26.98 -10.54
CA PRO A 234 -46.26 -26.91 -10.89
C PRO A 234 -47.06 -28.17 -10.60
N ASP A 235 -46.40 -29.32 -10.62
CA ASP A 235 -46.99 -30.63 -10.37
C ASP A 235 -47.13 -30.95 -8.88
N GLY A 236 -46.63 -30.07 -8.00
CA GLY A 236 -46.56 -30.27 -6.56
C GLY A 236 -45.29 -30.97 -6.09
N SER A 237 -44.29 -31.18 -6.96
CA SER A 237 -42.99 -31.70 -6.53
C SER A 237 -42.20 -30.64 -5.75
N LEU A 238 -41.42 -31.06 -4.76
CA LEU A 238 -40.50 -30.18 -4.03
C LEU A 238 -39.07 -30.38 -4.52
N PHE A 239 -38.49 -29.34 -5.12
CA PHE A 239 -37.10 -29.28 -5.53
C PHE A 239 -36.24 -28.60 -4.45
N PHE A 240 -34.99 -29.00 -4.31
CA PHE A 240 -34.02 -28.38 -3.40
C PHE A 240 -32.58 -28.76 -3.77
N GLY A 241 -31.63 -27.90 -3.44
CA GLY A 241 -30.20 -28.23 -3.52
C GLY A 241 -29.74 -28.92 -2.24
N LYS A 242 -29.03 -30.04 -2.33
CA LYS A 242 -28.44 -30.76 -1.19
C LYS A 242 -27.00 -31.14 -1.44
N GLU A 243 -26.13 -30.87 -0.47
CA GLU A 243 -24.73 -31.28 -0.54
C GLU A 243 -24.59 -32.80 -0.52
N ILE A 244 -23.97 -33.36 -1.57
CA ILE A 244 -23.54 -34.75 -1.63
C ILE A 244 -22.06 -34.80 -2.00
N GLY A 245 -21.24 -35.37 -1.12
CA GLY A 245 -19.79 -35.32 -1.27
C GLY A 245 -19.28 -33.88 -1.22
N ASN A 246 -18.69 -33.42 -2.34
CA ASN A 246 -18.06 -32.10 -2.41
C ASN A 246 -18.95 -31.00 -3.01
N TYR A 247 -20.07 -31.31 -3.64
CA TYR A 247 -20.87 -30.32 -4.38
C TYR A 247 -22.36 -30.44 -4.05
N ARG A 248 -23.08 -29.32 -4.14
CA ARG A 248 -24.53 -29.29 -3.99
C ARG A 248 -25.23 -29.72 -5.27
N ARG A 249 -25.99 -30.81 -5.19
CA ARG A 249 -26.76 -31.37 -6.31
C ARG A 249 -28.24 -31.07 -6.16
N LEU A 250 -28.97 -31.10 -7.27
CA LEU A 250 -30.39 -30.84 -7.30
C LEU A 250 -31.17 -32.13 -6.99
N PHE A 251 -32.12 -32.04 -6.07
CA PHE A 251 -33.03 -33.12 -5.69
C PHE A 251 -34.47 -32.72 -5.92
N ARG A 252 -35.34 -33.73 -6.05
CA ARG A 252 -36.79 -33.62 -6.21
C ARG A 252 -37.49 -34.66 -5.33
N ILE A 253 -38.57 -34.26 -4.68
CA ILE A 253 -39.54 -35.15 -4.03
C ILE A 253 -40.86 -35.05 -4.79
N PHE A 254 -41.40 -36.18 -5.21
CA PHE A 254 -42.68 -36.22 -5.92
C PHE A 254 -43.87 -35.99 -4.97
N PRO A 255 -45.01 -35.48 -5.49
CA PRO A 255 -46.21 -35.27 -4.68
C PRO A 255 -46.64 -36.55 -3.97
N GLY A 256 -46.84 -36.49 -2.65
CA GLY A 256 -47.27 -37.62 -1.83
C GLY A 256 -46.20 -38.68 -1.53
N SER A 257 -44.94 -38.45 -1.92
CA SER A 257 -43.79 -39.26 -1.54
C SER A 257 -42.94 -38.55 -0.47
N ASP A 258 -42.21 -39.34 0.33
CA ASP A 258 -41.14 -38.85 1.20
C ASP A 258 -39.74 -39.20 0.64
N GLU A 259 -39.69 -39.84 -0.53
CA GLU A 259 -38.44 -40.27 -1.17
C GLU A 259 -37.77 -39.12 -1.92
N GLN A 260 -36.47 -38.94 -1.65
CA GLN A 260 -35.64 -37.95 -2.32
C GLN A 260 -35.00 -38.55 -3.57
N HIS A 261 -35.28 -37.98 -4.73
CA HIS A 261 -34.69 -38.37 -6.00
C HIS A 261 -33.70 -37.31 -6.47
N GLU A 262 -32.46 -37.71 -6.75
CA GLU A 262 -31.49 -36.82 -7.38
C GLU A 262 -31.90 -36.54 -8.83
N VAL A 263 -31.93 -35.27 -9.21
CA VAL A 263 -32.01 -34.86 -10.62
C VAL A 263 -30.60 -35.00 -11.20
N ASN A 264 -30.24 -36.22 -11.58
CA ASN A 264 -28.87 -36.56 -11.99
C ASN A 264 -28.58 -36.03 -13.39
N VAL A 265 -27.87 -34.90 -13.47
CA VAL A 265 -27.52 -34.24 -14.72
C VAL A 265 -26.05 -34.51 -15.08
N THR A 266 -25.83 -35.47 -15.98
CA THR A 266 -24.47 -35.89 -16.41
C THR A 266 -23.65 -34.70 -16.92
N GLY A 267 -22.41 -34.59 -16.44
CA GLY A 267 -21.46 -33.56 -16.90
C GLY A 267 -21.53 -32.24 -16.12
N LEU A 268 -22.43 -32.12 -15.15
CA LEU A 268 -22.50 -31.00 -14.20
C LEU A 268 -22.12 -31.46 -12.78
N ASP A 269 -21.18 -32.41 -12.71
CA ASP A 269 -20.88 -33.12 -11.46
C ASP A 269 -20.12 -32.30 -10.41
N ASN A 270 -19.46 -31.26 -10.89
CA ASN A 270 -18.71 -30.28 -10.13
C ASN A 270 -19.42 -28.92 -10.08
N ALA A 271 -20.71 -28.90 -10.41
CA ALA A 271 -21.51 -27.68 -10.40
C ALA A 271 -22.30 -27.56 -9.10
N GLU A 272 -22.42 -26.34 -8.58
CA GLU A 272 -23.16 -26.03 -7.37
C GLU A 272 -24.57 -25.58 -7.72
N PHE A 273 -25.55 -26.43 -7.42
CA PHE A 273 -26.98 -26.14 -7.62
C PHE A 273 -27.63 -25.61 -6.35
N GLY A 274 -28.44 -24.56 -6.48
CA GLY A 274 -29.10 -23.92 -5.35
C GLY A 274 -28.11 -23.14 -4.49
N ALA A 275 -28.49 -21.93 -4.13
CA ALA A 275 -27.66 -21.08 -3.31
C ALA A 275 -28.28 -20.83 -1.94
N LEU A 276 -27.44 -20.71 -0.93
CA LEU A 276 -27.80 -20.20 0.38
C LEU A 276 -26.62 -19.38 0.91
N ARG A 277 -26.85 -18.09 1.13
CA ARG A 277 -25.86 -17.13 1.66
C ARG A 277 -26.50 -16.30 2.78
N TRP A 278 -25.80 -15.25 3.21
CA TRP A 278 -26.27 -14.33 4.25
C TRP A 278 -27.57 -13.58 3.90
N PHE A 279 -27.86 -13.38 2.61
CA PHE A 279 -29.05 -12.65 2.14
C PHE A 279 -30.29 -13.53 2.02
N GLN A 280 -31.46 -12.92 2.25
CA GLN A 280 -32.77 -13.49 1.95
C GLN A 280 -33.06 -13.46 0.44
N GLY A 281 -33.83 -14.43 -0.07
CA GLY A 281 -34.28 -14.48 -1.47
C GLY A 281 -33.32 -15.21 -2.40
N CYS A 282 -33.05 -16.49 -2.18
CA CYS A 282 -32.20 -17.27 -3.09
C CYS A 282 -33.02 -17.93 -4.20
N HIS A 283 -33.13 -17.32 -5.39
CA HIS A 283 -33.84 -17.83 -6.58
C HIS A 283 -32.87 -18.01 -7.76
N THR A 284 -32.17 -19.15 -7.81
CA THR A 284 -31.20 -19.54 -8.83
C THR A 284 -31.72 -20.59 -9.81
N TYR A 285 -32.89 -21.19 -9.55
CA TYR A 285 -33.56 -22.07 -10.49
C TYR A 285 -35.10 -21.97 -10.43
N ALA A 286 -35.78 -22.41 -11.48
CA ALA A 286 -37.23 -22.40 -11.58
C ALA A 286 -37.73 -23.65 -12.35
N PRO A 287 -38.52 -24.54 -11.71
CA PRO A 287 -39.30 -25.55 -12.41
C PRO A 287 -40.37 -24.86 -13.28
N LEU A 288 -40.32 -25.04 -14.59
CA LEU A 288 -41.26 -24.41 -15.54
C LEU A 288 -42.49 -25.28 -15.78
N SER A 289 -42.32 -26.60 -15.88
CA SER A 289 -43.39 -27.57 -16.12
C SER A 289 -43.03 -28.93 -15.48
N GLU A 290 -43.87 -29.94 -15.67
CA GLU A 290 -43.54 -31.33 -15.30
C GLU A 290 -42.25 -31.85 -15.97
N ARG A 291 -41.90 -31.25 -17.13
CA ARG A 291 -40.79 -31.68 -17.97
C ARG A 291 -39.57 -30.76 -17.89
N TYR A 292 -39.76 -29.44 -17.79
CA TYR A 292 -38.64 -28.49 -17.91
C TYR A 292 -38.34 -27.77 -16.62
N LEU A 293 -37.05 -27.66 -16.31
CA LEU A 293 -36.51 -26.84 -15.23
C LEU A 293 -35.36 -25.99 -15.78
N VAL A 294 -35.35 -24.70 -15.46
CA VAL A 294 -34.19 -23.84 -15.76
C VAL A 294 -33.41 -23.60 -14.49
N ALA A 295 -32.09 -23.79 -14.53
CA ALA A 295 -31.20 -23.56 -13.41
C ALA A 295 -30.00 -22.71 -13.82
N ALA A 296 -29.42 -22.00 -12.86
CA ALA A 296 -28.17 -21.25 -13.02
C ALA A 296 -27.05 -21.82 -12.13
N PRO A 297 -26.66 -23.11 -12.27
CA PRO A 297 -25.57 -23.68 -11.47
C PRO A 297 -24.25 -22.92 -11.68
N VAL A 298 -23.40 -22.97 -10.67
CA VAL A 298 -22.10 -22.29 -10.68
C VAL A 298 -20.96 -23.30 -10.72
N ILE A 299 -19.99 -23.08 -11.60
CA ILE A 299 -18.78 -23.90 -11.73
C ILE A 299 -17.59 -22.95 -11.60
N LEU A 300 -16.79 -23.12 -10.54
CA LEU A 300 -15.58 -22.31 -10.28
C LEU A 300 -15.87 -20.79 -10.35
N GLY A 301 -16.96 -20.36 -9.71
CA GLY A 301 -17.40 -18.96 -9.70
C GLY A 301 -18.10 -18.44 -10.98
N GLN A 302 -18.21 -19.24 -12.05
CA GLN A 302 -18.95 -18.86 -13.27
C GLN A 302 -20.34 -19.51 -13.32
N SER A 303 -21.38 -18.72 -13.57
CA SER A 303 -22.74 -19.23 -13.79
C SER A 303 -22.88 -19.85 -15.19
N ARG A 304 -23.62 -20.96 -15.26
CA ARG A 304 -24.15 -21.53 -16.51
C ARG A 304 -25.65 -21.52 -16.41
N VAL A 305 -26.37 -21.00 -17.41
CA VAL A 305 -27.83 -21.10 -17.43
C VAL A 305 -28.23 -22.30 -18.28
N VAL A 306 -28.82 -23.30 -17.64
CA VAL A 306 -29.13 -24.60 -18.25
C VAL A 306 -30.63 -24.87 -18.25
N LEU A 307 -31.13 -25.41 -19.35
CA LEU A 307 -32.43 -26.07 -19.42
C LEU A 307 -32.22 -27.56 -19.12
N ILE A 308 -32.89 -28.07 -18.10
CA ILE A 308 -32.90 -29.48 -17.72
C ILE A 308 -34.24 -30.07 -18.17
N ASP A 309 -34.18 -31.18 -18.92
CA ASP A 309 -35.31 -32.03 -19.26
C ASP A 309 -35.42 -33.14 -18.22
N LEU A 310 -36.43 -33.04 -17.35
CA LEU A 310 -36.66 -33.89 -16.18
C LEU A 310 -37.11 -35.32 -16.53
N GLU A 311 -37.58 -35.56 -17.76
CA GLU A 311 -37.96 -36.90 -18.21
C GLU A 311 -36.71 -37.70 -18.64
N SER A 312 -35.81 -37.05 -19.37
CA SER A 312 -34.60 -37.67 -19.90
C SER A 312 -33.37 -37.51 -19.00
N ASN A 313 -33.43 -36.60 -18.00
CA ASN A 313 -32.28 -36.11 -17.23
C ASN A 313 -31.14 -35.55 -18.10
N SER A 314 -31.50 -35.02 -19.27
CA SER A 314 -30.57 -34.32 -20.16
C SER A 314 -30.63 -32.82 -19.95
N TRP A 315 -29.61 -32.09 -20.42
CA TRP A 315 -29.57 -30.65 -20.29
C TRP A 315 -28.97 -29.96 -21.53
N LYS A 316 -29.25 -28.67 -21.66
CA LYS A 316 -28.71 -27.78 -22.70
C LYS A 316 -28.32 -26.44 -22.08
N ASP A 317 -27.18 -25.89 -22.47
CA ASP A 317 -26.83 -24.49 -22.17
C ASP A 317 -27.72 -23.53 -23.00
N ILE A 318 -28.41 -22.64 -22.31
CA ILE A 318 -29.32 -21.65 -22.90
C ILE A 318 -28.92 -20.21 -22.54
N GLY A 319 -27.81 -19.99 -21.85
CA GLY A 319 -27.45 -18.71 -21.25
C GLY A 319 -26.69 -17.74 -22.15
N ASP A 320 -25.81 -18.25 -23.01
CA ASP A 320 -24.76 -17.47 -23.71
C ASP A 320 -23.86 -16.68 -22.72
N THR A 321 -22.56 -17.00 -22.67
CA THR A 321 -21.62 -16.33 -21.75
C THR A 321 -21.47 -14.83 -22.01
N GLN A 322 -21.81 -14.36 -23.22
CA GLN A 322 -21.83 -12.93 -23.49
C GLN A 322 -22.92 -12.18 -22.74
N ARG A 323 -23.93 -12.85 -22.19
CA ARG A 323 -25.08 -12.24 -21.50
C ARG A 323 -25.31 -12.74 -20.08
N LEU A 324 -25.00 -14.02 -19.82
CA LEU A 324 -25.35 -14.71 -18.57
C LEU A 324 -24.18 -15.56 -18.05
N SER A 325 -22.98 -14.97 -17.98
CA SER A 325 -21.83 -15.60 -17.30
C SER A 325 -21.89 -15.47 -15.78
N GLU A 326 -22.77 -14.61 -15.27
CA GLU A 326 -23.02 -14.41 -13.84
C GLU A 326 -24.52 -14.18 -13.60
N VAL A 327 -25.10 -14.91 -12.66
CA VAL A 327 -26.50 -14.80 -12.22
C VAL A 327 -26.52 -14.54 -10.71
N ASN A 328 -27.24 -13.51 -10.24
CA ASN A 328 -27.31 -13.22 -8.79
C ASN A 328 -28.23 -14.21 -8.06
N LEU A 329 -28.23 -14.16 -6.73
CA LEU A 329 -29.08 -15.00 -5.88
C LEU A 329 -30.57 -14.88 -6.20
N ASP A 330 -31.20 -13.69 -6.13
CA ASP A 330 -32.64 -13.51 -6.36
C ASP A 330 -32.95 -13.12 -7.82
N SER A 331 -32.77 -14.05 -8.76
CA SER A 331 -32.73 -13.68 -10.18
C SER A 331 -33.59 -14.52 -11.13
N VAL A 332 -34.03 -15.71 -10.74
CA VAL A 332 -34.71 -16.65 -11.64
C VAL A 332 -36.17 -16.83 -11.24
N ALA A 333 -37.09 -16.56 -12.17
CA ALA A 333 -38.53 -16.73 -11.95
C ALA A 333 -39.23 -17.33 -13.16
N ARG A 334 -40.11 -18.31 -12.94
CA ARG A 334 -40.97 -18.88 -13.98
C ARG A 334 -41.93 -17.81 -14.50
N LEU A 335 -41.98 -17.65 -15.83
CA LEU A 335 -42.96 -16.77 -16.50
C LEU A 335 -44.12 -17.56 -17.10
N SER A 336 -43.82 -18.74 -17.67
CA SER A 336 -44.79 -19.70 -18.18
C SER A 336 -44.21 -21.11 -18.17
N ASP A 337 -44.92 -22.08 -18.73
CA ASP A 337 -44.45 -23.46 -18.91
C ASP A 337 -43.22 -23.57 -19.82
N THR A 338 -42.98 -22.53 -20.63
CA THR A 338 -41.96 -22.50 -21.67
C THR A 338 -41.11 -21.22 -21.65
N SER A 339 -41.21 -20.41 -20.59
CA SER A 339 -40.42 -19.19 -20.47
C SER A 339 -40.04 -18.84 -19.03
N VAL A 340 -38.89 -18.19 -18.88
CA VAL A 340 -38.29 -17.80 -17.60
C VAL A 340 -37.77 -16.37 -17.65
N LEU A 341 -37.87 -15.66 -16.54
CA LEU A 341 -37.19 -14.39 -16.29
C LEU A 341 -35.87 -14.65 -15.56
N ILE A 342 -34.78 -14.07 -16.05
CA ILE A 342 -33.44 -14.21 -15.46
C ILE A 342 -32.75 -12.85 -15.40
N ILE A 343 -32.19 -12.51 -14.24
CA ILE A 343 -31.32 -11.35 -14.07
C ILE A 343 -29.86 -11.80 -14.00
N GLY A 344 -29.03 -11.33 -14.92
CA GLY A 344 -27.62 -11.69 -14.96
C GLY A 344 -26.78 -10.72 -15.78
N ALA A 345 -25.47 -10.92 -15.78
CA ALA A 345 -24.50 -10.15 -16.55
C ALA A 345 -23.64 -11.09 -17.42
N GLY A 346 -23.12 -10.56 -18.52
CA GLY A 346 -22.13 -11.23 -19.34
C GLY A 346 -20.72 -10.76 -19.03
N GLU A 347 -19.74 -11.37 -19.69
CA GLU A 347 -18.31 -11.03 -19.53
C GLU A 347 -17.99 -9.58 -19.94
N THR A 348 -18.74 -9.04 -20.90
CA THR A 348 -18.57 -7.68 -21.46
C THR A 348 -19.87 -6.87 -21.48
N THR A 349 -21.00 -7.46 -21.07
CA THR A 349 -22.32 -6.82 -21.06
C THR A 349 -22.81 -6.61 -19.63
N GLY A 350 -23.41 -5.45 -19.40
CA GLY A 350 -23.93 -5.09 -18.08
C GLY A 350 -25.04 -6.02 -17.61
N LYS A 351 -25.31 -5.97 -16.30
CA LYS A 351 -26.41 -6.71 -15.70
C LYS A 351 -27.73 -6.30 -16.36
N ALA A 352 -28.57 -7.25 -16.72
CA ALA A 352 -29.88 -7.00 -17.30
C ALA A 352 -30.89 -8.07 -16.90
N LEU A 353 -32.17 -7.72 -17.01
CA LEU A 353 -33.29 -8.63 -16.94
C LEU A 353 -33.58 -9.17 -18.34
N TYR A 354 -33.59 -10.48 -18.47
CA TYR A 354 -33.86 -11.22 -19.70
C TYR A 354 -35.11 -12.09 -19.55
N ARG A 355 -35.84 -12.26 -20.65
CA ARG A 355 -36.77 -13.36 -20.86
C ARG A 355 -36.08 -14.40 -21.72
N ILE A 356 -36.16 -15.67 -21.32
CA ILE A 356 -35.70 -16.79 -22.14
C ILE A 356 -36.89 -17.69 -22.45
N ASP A 357 -37.19 -17.84 -23.73
CA ASP A 357 -38.15 -18.84 -24.22
C ASP A 357 -37.38 -20.14 -24.50
N VAL A 358 -37.83 -21.27 -23.93
CA VAL A 358 -37.05 -22.52 -23.90
C VAL A 358 -37.48 -23.56 -24.93
N GLU A 359 -38.65 -23.38 -25.56
CA GLU A 359 -39.18 -24.30 -26.56
C GLU A 359 -38.56 -24.04 -27.95
N GLY A 360 -38.22 -25.10 -28.69
CA GLY A 360 -37.56 -25.00 -29.99
C GLY A 360 -36.12 -24.47 -29.90
N THR A 361 -35.81 -23.39 -30.62
CA THR A 361 -34.51 -22.71 -30.50
C THR A 361 -34.63 -21.64 -29.42
N SER A 362 -33.89 -21.83 -28.32
CA SER A 362 -33.93 -20.92 -27.18
C SER A 362 -33.68 -19.47 -27.62
N GLN A 363 -34.60 -18.57 -27.28
CA GLN A 363 -34.52 -17.15 -27.61
C GLN A 363 -34.36 -16.33 -26.33
N ILE A 364 -33.26 -15.57 -26.25
CA ILE A 364 -32.98 -14.65 -25.14
C ILE A 364 -33.38 -13.23 -25.59
N THR A 365 -34.28 -12.61 -24.85
CA THR A 365 -34.74 -11.23 -25.09
C THR A 365 -34.40 -10.37 -23.89
N GLU A 366 -33.61 -9.32 -24.09
CA GLU A 366 -33.37 -8.32 -23.05
C GLU A 366 -34.62 -7.46 -22.83
N LEU A 367 -35.09 -7.39 -21.59
CA LEU A 367 -36.25 -6.57 -21.19
C LEU A 367 -35.81 -5.26 -20.55
N ARG A 368 -34.73 -5.30 -19.75
CA ARG A 368 -34.20 -4.12 -19.07
C ARG A 368 -32.71 -4.26 -18.72
N SER A 369 -31.87 -3.41 -19.30
CA SER A 369 -30.50 -3.17 -18.82
C SER A 369 -30.47 -2.43 -17.47
N SER A 370 -29.47 -2.74 -16.66
CA SER A 370 -29.14 -1.99 -15.43
C SER A 370 -28.57 -0.59 -15.71
N THR A 371 -28.14 -0.31 -16.94
CA THR A 371 -27.56 0.96 -17.37
C THR A 371 -28.37 1.55 -18.52
N ASP A 372 -28.61 2.88 -18.51
CA ASP A 372 -29.34 3.57 -19.59
C ASP A 372 -28.44 3.95 -20.80
N GLY A 373 -27.14 3.63 -20.75
CA GLY A 373 -26.16 4.01 -21.78
C GLY A 373 -25.32 2.82 -22.27
N ASN A 374 -24.73 2.94 -23.46
CA ASN A 374 -23.83 1.93 -23.99
C ASN A 374 -22.48 1.99 -23.27
N PHE A 375 -22.25 1.01 -22.39
CA PHE A 375 -20.91 0.75 -21.89
C PHE A 375 -19.99 0.42 -23.09
N PRO A 376 -18.77 0.99 -23.18
CA PRO A 376 -17.93 0.85 -24.37
C PRO A 376 -17.33 -0.55 -24.44
N GLU A 377 -18.10 -1.50 -24.98
CA GLU A 377 -17.75 -2.94 -25.02
C GLU A 377 -16.37 -3.20 -25.65
N SER A 378 -16.00 -2.43 -26.68
CA SER A 378 -14.68 -2.56 -27.33
C SER A 378 -13.49 -2.25 -26.42
N PHE A 379 -13.72 -1.58 -25.28
CA PHE A 379 -12.73 -1.27 -24.24
C PHE A 379 -12.80 -2.27 -23.07
N CYS A 380 -13.71 -3.25 -23.09
CA CYS A 380 -13.79 -4.27 -22.04
C CYS A 380 -12.74 -5.35 -22.25
N SER A 381 -11.91 -5.57 -21.25
CA SER A 381 -11.11 -6.79 -21.12
C SER A 381 -12.01 -7.98 -20.81
N LYS A 382 -11.71 -9.13 -21.39
CA LYS A 382 -12.43 -10.39 -21.12
C LYS A 382 -11.78 -11.12 -19.94
N PRO A 383 -12.59 -11.74 -19.06
CA PRO A 383 -12.08 -12.55 -17.96
C PRO A 383 -11.40 -13.81 -18.49
N MET A 384 -10.30 -14.20 -17.86
CA MET A 384 -9.65 -15.49 -18.01
C MET A 384 -9.75 -16.24 -16.70
N LEU A 385 -10.34 -17.45 -16.71
CA LEU A 385 -10.29 -18.34 -15.56
C LEU A 385 -8.85 -18.82 -15.39
N GLU A 386 -8.22 -18.39 -14.30
CA GLU A 386 -6.91 -18.83 -13.89
C GLU A 386 -7.05 -19.88 -12.78
N SER A 387 -6.28 -20.96 -12.90
CA SER A 387 -6.28 -22.05 -11.92
C SER A 387 -4.87 -22.56 -11.73
N ILE A 388 -4.37 -22.47 -10.50
CA ILE A 388 -3.00 -22.85 -10.16
C ILE A 388 -2.98 -23.78 -8.96
N ARG A 389 -1.89 -24.54 -8.84
CA ARG A 389 -1.64 -25.37 -7.67
C ARG A 389 -0.65 -24.67 -6.76
N SER A 390 -1.00 -24.57 -5.49
CA SER A 390 -0.18 -23.96 -4.45
C SER A 390 1.14 -24.72 -4.27
N LYS A 391 2.20 -23.99 -3.93
CA LYS A 391 3.49 -24.55 -3.50
C LYS A 391 3.49 -24.88 -2.01
N GLY A 392 2.60 -24.26 -1.23
CA GLY A 392 2.41 -24.55 0.20
C GLY A 392 2.01 -26.00 0.47
N GLN A 393 2.23 -26.46 1.70
CA GLN A 393 1.83 -27.81 2.15
C GLN A 393 0.74 -27.71 3.24
N PRO A 394 -0.41 -28.42 3.10
CA PRO A 394 -0.79 -29.25 1.95
C PRO A 394 -1.00 -28.41 0.67
N GLU A 395 -0.81 -29.03 -0.49
CA GLU A 395 -1.11 -28.41 -1.78
C GLU A 395 -2.60 -28.04 -1.85
N ARG A 396 -2.88 -26.82 -2.30
CA ARG A 396 -4.23 -26.27 -2.51
C ARG A 396 -4.43 -25.94 -3.98
N GLU A 397 -5.67 -25.94 -4.43
CA GLU A 397 -6.03 -25.36 -5.72
C GLU A 397 -6.44 -23.90 -5.50
N LEU A 398 -6.00 -23.00 -6.38
CA LEU A 398 -6.35 -21.59 -6.33
C LEU A 398 -7.07 -21.25 -7.62
N HIS A 399 -8.19 -20.53 -7.52
CA HIS A 399 -9.00 -20.13 -8.66
C HIS A 399 -9.23 -18.62 -8.65
N GLY A 400 -9.37 -18.03 -9.84
CA GLY A 400 -9.69 -16.62 -9.96
C GLY A 400 -9.93 -16.21 -11.40
N PHE A 401 -10.41 -14.99 -11.59
CA PHE A 401 -10.58 -14.38 -12.90
C PHE A 401 -9.55 -13.28 -13.10
N LEU A 402 -8.71 -13.44 -14.13
CA LEU A 402 -7.71 -12.46 -14.54
C LEU A 402 -8.22 -11.66 -15.74
N TRP A 403 -8.16 -10.34 -15.64
CA TRP A 403 -8.38 -9.42 -16.74
C TRP A 403 -7.06 -8.73 -17.08
N LEU A 404 -6.54 -8.99 -18.28
CA LEU A 404 -5.35 -8.30 -18.78
C LEU A 404 -5.70 -6.89 -19.28
N PRO A 405 -4.74 -5.96 -19.35
CA PRO A 405 -5.00 -4.64 -19.88
C PRO A 405 -5.52 -4.69 -21.32
N HIS A 406 -6.61 -3.98 -21.59
CA HIS A 406 -7.21 -3.96 -22.92
C HIS A 406 -7.68 -2.56 -23.27
N ASN A 407 -7.12 -2.02 -24.35
CA ASN A 407 -7.55 -0.76 -24.94
C ASN A 407 -7.35 -0.85 -26.46
N PRO A 408 -8.38 -0.59 -27.29
CA PRO A 408 -8.26 -0.67 -28.75
C PRO A 408 -7.30 0.38 -29.33
N ASP A 409 -7.06 1.49 -28.62
CA ASP A 409 -6.26 2.61 -29.10
C ASP A 409 -4.80 2.58 -28.61
N TYR A 410 -4.49 1.78 -27.60
CA TYR A 410 -3.18 1.76 -26.94
C TYR A 410 -2.52 0.37 -26.91
N GLN A 411 -1.20 0.39 -26.84
CA GLN A 411 -0.33 -0.74 -26.54
C GLN A 411 0.85 -0.29 -25.66
N ALA A 412 1.42 -1.21 -24.88
CA ALA A 412 2.59 -0.93 -24.06
C ALA A 412 3.88 -0.92 -24.91
N PRO A 413 4.95 -0.24 -24.45
CA PRO A 413 6.28 -0.41 -25.01
C PRO A 413 6.74 -1.87 -24.93
N GLU A 414 7.54 -2.30 -25.90
CA GLU A 414 8.05 -3.67 -25.94
C GLU A 414 8.81 -4.04 -24.65
N GLY A 415 8.64 -5.28 -24.19
CA GLY A 415 9.30 -5.80 -22.98
C GLY A 415 8.76 -5.26 -21.65
N HIS A 416 7.71 -4.45 -21.63
CA HIS A 416 7.07 -3.98 -20.40
C HIS A 416 5.90 -4.89 -20.03
N LEU A 417 5.76 -5.18 -18.73
CA LEU A 417 4.65 -5.95 -18.18
C LEU A 417 3.71 -5.05 -17.36
N PRO A 418 2.41 -5.35 -17.30
CA PRO A 418 1.45 -4.51 -16.60
C PRO A 418 1.59 -4.62 -15.09
N PRO A 419 1.33 -3.54 -14.34
CA PRO A 419 1.06 -3.65 -12.90
C PRO A 419 -0.22 -4.46 -12.67
N LEU A 420 -0.32 -5.14 -11.53
CA LEU A 420 -1.46 -5.97 -11.17
C LEU A 420 -2.20 -5.36 -9.98
N ILE A 421 -3.52 -5.30 -10.06
CA ILE A 421 -4.42 -5.02 -8.94
C ILE A 421 -5.14 -6.31 -8.59
N MET A 422 -4.92 -6.84 -7.40
CA MET A 422 -5.63 -8.00 -6.88
C MET A 422 -6.82 -7.57 -6.02
N ILE A 423 -7.94 -8.26 -6.17
CA ILE A 423 -9.19 -8.01 -5.43
C ILE A 423 -9.45 -9.21 -4.53
N SER A 424 -9.48 -8.98 -3.21
CA SER A 424 -10.00 -9.92 -2.23
C SER A 424 -11.46 -9.58 -1.95
N HIS A 425 -12.38 -10.52 -2.21
CA HIS A 425 -13.81 -10.29 -1.94
C HIS A 425 -14.13 -10.42 -0.45
N GLY A 426 -15.17 -9.72 0.02
CA GLY A 426 -15.73 -9.91 1.36
C GLY A 426 -16.54 -11.21 1.49
N GLY A 427 -16.92 -11.55 2.71
CA GLY A 427 -17.66 -12.78 3.03
C GLY A 427 -17.22 -13.32 4.39
N PRO A 428 -16.06 -14.00 4.49
CA PRO A 428 -15.24 -14.54 3.39
C PRO A 428 -15.91 -15.70 2.62
N THR A 429 -17.02 -16.25 3.12
CA THR A 429 -17.80 -17.32 2.46
C THR A 429 -18.67 -16.77 1.31
N SER A 430 -18.03 -16.21 0.30
CA SER A 430 -18.65 -15.67 -0.93
C SER A 430 -17.79 -16.03 -2.15
N TYR A 431 -17.99 -15.38 -3.28
CA TYR A 431 -17.08 -15.42 -4.43
C TYR A 431 -17.31 -14.22 -5.35
N LEU A 432 -16.35 -13.94 -6.23
CA LEU A 432 -16.49 -12.99 -7.35
C LEU A 432 -16.49 -13.75 -8.69
N GLY A 433 -17.48 -13.45 -9.53
CA GLY A 433 -17.69 -14.08 -10.83
C GLY A 433 -17.09 -13.29 -12.01
N PRO A 434 -17.22 -13.81 -13.24
CA PRO A 434 -16.65 -13.19 -14.44
C PRO A 434 -17.54 -12.10 -15.06
N GLY A 435 -18.68 -11.75 -14.46
CA GLY A 435 -19.59 -10.74 -15.01
C GLY A 435 -18.94 -9.36 -15.15
N LEU A 436 -19.48 -8.51 -16.02
CA LEU A 436 -18.98 -7.17 -16.26
C LEU A 436 -18.92 -6.37 -14.95
N ASN A 437 -17.71 -6.08 -14.50
CA ASN A 437 -17.44 -5.21 -13.37
C ASN A 437 -16.86 -3.87 -13.87
N PRO A 438 -17.63 -2.75 -13.83
CA PRO A 438 -17.18 -1.47 -14.36
C PRO A 438 -15.89 -0.95 -13.73
N ARG A 439 -15.65 -1.23 -12.43
CA ARG A 439 -14.40 -0.86 -11.75
C ARG A 439 -13.21 -1.66 -12.29
N VAL A 440 -13.36 -2.96 -12.54
CA VAL A 440 -12.32 -3.75 -13.21
C VAL A 440 -11.98 -3.13 -14.57
N GLN A 441 -13.01 -2.80 -15.36
CA GLN A 441 -12.81 -2.22 -16.70
C GLN A 441 -12.22 -0.81 -16.67
N TYR A 442 -12.44 -0.05 -15.59
CA TYR A 442 -11.80 1.25 -15.37
C TYR A 442 -10.28 1.15 -15.41
N PHE A 443 -9.73 0.16 -14.69
CA PHE A 443 -8.30 -0.05 -14.55
C PHE A 443 -7.71 -0.80 -15.74
N THR A 444 -8.38 -1.83 -16.27
CA THR A 444 -7.87 -2.59 -17.42
C THR A 444 -7.76 -1.74 -18.68
N SER A 445 -8.72 -0.83 -18.90
CA SER A 445 -8.66 0.11 -20.01
C SER A 445 -7.56 1.18 -19.89
N ARG A 446 -6.99 1.35 -18.70
CA ARG A 446 -5.87 2.26 -18.38
C ARG A 446 -4.51 1.59 -18.32
N GLY A 447 -4.41 0.28 -18.58
CA GLY A 447 -3.13 -0.42 -18.61
C GLY A 447 -2.83 -1.29 -17.39
N TYR A 448 -3.77 -1.48 -16.46
CA TYR A 448 -3.57 -2.36 -15.30
C TYR A 448 -4.09 -3.77 -15.59
N ALA A 449 -3.40 -4.81 -15.12
CA ALA A 449 -4.00 -6.13 -14.97
C ALA A 449 -4.84 -6.14 -13.69
N VAL A 450 -5.94 -6.89 -13.68
CA VAL A 450 -6.78 -7.05 -12.49
C VAL A 450 -7.08 -8.52 -12.26
N LEU A 451 -6.87 -9.02 -11.05
CA LEU A 451 -7.19 -10.39 -10.66
C LEU A 451 -8.19 -10.36 -9.51
N ALA A 452 -9.38 -10.93 -9.71
CA ALA A 452 -10.24 -11.32 -8.61
C ALA A 452 -9.97 -12.79 -8.28
N PHE A 453 -9.28 -13.04 -7.17
CA PHE A 453 -8.97 -14.40 -6.74
C PHE A 453 -10.02 -14.85 -5.72
N ASN A 454 -10.55 -16.05 -5.93
CA ASN A 454 -11.45 -16.71 -5.01
C ASN A 454 -10.59 -17.60 -4.13
N TYR A 455 -10.12 -17.07 -3.00
CA TYR A 455 -9.25 -17.79 -2.04
C TYR A 455 -9.95 -19.02 -1.44
N ASN A 456 -9.18 -20.01 -0.98
CA ASN A 456 -9.71 -21.17 -0.24
C ASN A 456 -10.51 -20.67 0.97
N GLY A 457 -11.81 -20.96 0.99
CA GLY A 457 -12.83 -20.27 1.79
C GLY A 457 -14.03 -19.80 0.96
N SER A 458 -13.80 -19.58 -0.32
CA SER A 458 -14.83 -19.12 -1.26
C SER A 458 -15.90 -20.18 -1.52
N CYS A 459 -17.13 -19.72 -1.71
CA CYS A 459 -18.25 -20.53 -2.22
C CYS A 459 -18.08 -20.83 -3.72
N ALA A 460 -18.92 -21.71 -4.27
CA ALA A 460 -18.97 -22.07 -5.70
C ALA A 460 -17.76 -22.83 -6.26
N HIS A 461 -16.96 -23.43 -5.38
CA HIS A 461 -15.80 -24.28 -5.69
C HIS A 461 -15.86 -25.63 -4.96
N GLY A 462 -17.03 -25.97 -4.39
CA GLY A 462 -17.25 -27.16 -3.58
C GLY A 462 -17.02 -26.95 -2.08
N LYS A 463 -17.59 -27.86 -1.29
CA LYS A 463 -17.57 -27.89 0.18
C LYS A 463 -16.16 -27.90 0.76
N ALA A 464 -15.24 -28.70 0.21
CA ALA A 464 -13.86 -28.76 0.68
C ALA A 464 -13.14 -27.43 0.49
N TYR A 465 -13.36 -26.76 -0.64
CA TYR A 465 -12.80 -25.44 -0.93
C TYR A 465 -13.31 -24.38 0.05
N ARG A 466 -14.63 -24.35 0.28
CA ARG A 466 -15.28 -23.44 1.22
C ARG A 466 -14.80 -23.68 2.67
N ASN A 467 -14.75 -24.94 3.09
CA ASN A 467 -14.41 -25.30 4.47
C ASN A 467 -12.90 -25.21 4.76
N ALA A 468 -12.05 -25.04 3.73
CA ALA A 468 -10.61 -24.91 3.92
C ALA A 468 -10.22 -23.69 4.79
N LEU A 469 -11.08 -22.68 4.86
CA LEU A 469 -10.86 -21.49 5.71
C LEU A 469 -11.24 -21.72 7.18
N TRP A 470 -11.92 -22.82 7.52
CA TRP A 470 -12.33 -23.07 8.90
C TRP A 470 -11.11 -23.29 9.79
N GLY A 471 -10.99 -22.46 10.82
CA GLY A 471 -9.81 -22.38 11.68
C GLY A 471 -8.59 -21.73 11.04
N ASN A 472 -8.67 -21.24 9.79
CA ASN A 472 -7.52 -20.79 9.00
C ASN A 472 -7.63 -19.35 8.48
N TRP A 473 -8.66 -18.60 8.89
CA TRP A 473 -8.81 -17.21 8.47
C TRP A 473 -7.64 -16.34 8.96
N GLY A 474 -7.13 -15.49 8.06
CA GLY A 474 -5.90 -14.70 8.24
C GLY A 474 -4.62 -15.46 7.89
N LEU A 475 -4.72 -16.74 7.47
CA LEU A 475 -3.58 -17.57 7.07
C LEU A 475 -3.75 -18.04 5.62
N VAL A 476 -4.75 -18.89 5.36
CA VAL A 476 -4.91 -19.54 4.05
C VAL A 476 -5.30 -18.54 2.97
N ASP A 477 -6.18 -17.58 3.29
CA ASP A 477 -6.57 -16.50 2.39
C ASP A 477 -5.42 -15.55 2.06
N ALA A 478 -4.54 -15.28 3.03
CA ALA A 478 -3.34 -14.47 2.84
C ALA A 478 -2.26 -15.20 2.03
N ASP A 479 -2.03 -16.48 2.32
CA ASP A 479 -1.11 -17.34 1.58
C ASP A 479 -1.56 -17.50 0.12
N ASP A 480 -2.84 -17.73 -0.12
CA ASP A 480 -3.39 -17.87 -1.46
C ASP A 480 -3.19 -16.58 -2.28
N ALA A 481 -3.38 -15.40 -1.67
CA ALA A 481 -3.12 -14.12 -2.32
C ALA A 481 -1.63 -13.99 -2.72
N ALA A 482 -0.71 -14.33 -1.82
CA ALA A 482 0.73 -14.25 -2.09
C ALA A 482 1.17 -15.23 -3.19
N GLU A 483 0.69 -16.49 -3.13
CA GLU A 483 1.04 -17.53 -4.10
C GLU A 483 0.51 -17.23 -5.52
N PHE A 484 -0.70 -16.65 -5.64
CA PHE A 484 -1.23 -16.22 -6.94
C PHE A 484 -0.41 -15.08 -7.55
N ALA A 485 -0.04 -14.08 -6.74
CA ALA A 485 0.79 -12.97 -7.17
C ALA A 485 2.16 -13.45 -7.65
N ASP A 486 2.80 -14.35 -6.89
CA ASP A 486 4.09 -14.93 -7.25
C ASP A 486 4.00 -15.74 -8.54
N HIS A 487 2.94 -16.52 -8.73
CA HIS A 487 2.73 -17.27 -9.96
C HIS A 487 2.64 -16.36 -11.20
N LEU A 488 1.83 -15.30 -11.15
CA LEU A 488 1.67 -14.38 -12.28
C LEU A 488 2.96 -13.61 -12.60
N LYS A 489 3.77 -13.33 -11.57
CA LYS A 489 5.10 -12.74 -11.72
C LYS A 489 6.09 -13.72 -12.36
N GLU A 490 6.15 -14.96 -11.86
CA GLU A 490 7.06 -16.00 -12.37
C GLU A 490 6.75 -16.41 -13.81
N THR A 491 5.47 -16.42 -14.19
CA THR A 491 5.01 -16.72 -15.55
C THR A 491 5.16 -15.53 -16.51
N GLY A 492 5.63 -14.37 -16.03
CA GLY A 492 5.88 -13.19 -16.85
C GLY A 492 4.61 -12.50 -17.35
N GLN A 493 3.49 -12.67 -16.66
CA GLN A 493 2.22 -12.04 -17.03
C GLN A 493 2.09 -10.62 -16.46
N VAL A 494 2.77 -10.32 -15.34
CA VAL A 494 2.69 -9.03 -14.63
C VAL A 494 4.06 -8.54 -14.14
N LYS A 495 4.16 -7.23 -13.87
CA LYS A 495 5.38 -6.55 -13.43
C LYS A 495 5.82 -7.00 -12.02
N ALA A 496 7.07 -7.44 -11.89
CA ALA A 496 7.69 -7.68 -10.59
C ALA A 496 7.74 -6.40 -9.74
N GLY A 497 7.29 -6.49 -8.48
CA GLY A 497 7.21 -5.34 -7.56
C GLY A 497 6.14 -4.30 -7.93
N GLY A 498 5.26 -4.59 -8.89
CA GLY A 498 4.14 -3.73 -9.31
C GLY A 498 2.78 -4.37 -9.06
N VAL A 499 2.67 -5.20 -8.02
CA VAL A 499 1.40 -5.80 -7.62
C VAL A 499 0.87 -5.00 -6.44
N GLY A 500 -0.36 -4.51 -6.55
CA GLY A 500 -1.19 -4.00 -5.47
C GLY A 500 -2.27 -5.03 -5.16
N ILE A 501 -2.67 -5.16 -3.92
CA ILE A 501 -3.96 -5.77 -3.59
C ILE A 501 -4.65 -4.77 -2.68
N THR A 502 -5.84 -5.11 -2.30
CA THR A 502 -6.40 -4.61 -1.07
C THR A 502 -5.70 -5.20 0.23
N GLY A 503 -4.33 -5.11 0.44
CA GLY A 503 -3.40 -6.00 1.31
C GLY A 503 -1.85 -6.16 0.93
N THR A 504 -1.08 -7.26 1.27
CA THR A 504 0.44 -7.54 1.20
C THR A 504 1.30 -7.21 -0.06
N PHE A 505 1.52 -5.95 -0.44
CA PHE A 505 1.89 -5.66 -1.84
C PHE A 505 2.72 -4.37 -2.02
N ALA A 506 3.00 -3.92 -3.25
CA ALA A 506 3.66 -2.63 -3.52
C ALA A 506 2.83 -1.43 -3.01
N GLY A 507 1.54 -1.64 -2.77
CA GLY A 507 0.63 -0.79 -2.03
C GLY A 507 -0.68 -1.54 -1.73
N GLY A 508 -1.40 -1.07 -0.72
CA GLY A 508 -2.70 -1.60 -0.29
C GLY A 508 -3.82 -0.58 -0.41
N VAL A 509 -5.05 -1.00 -0.74
CA VAL A 509 -6.29 -0.20 -0.58
C VAL A 509 -7.32 -1.02 0.16
N CYS A 510 -7.76 -0.60 1.34
CA CYS A 510 -8.72 -1.34 2.15
C CYS A 510 -9.98 -0.50 2.38
N LEU A 511 -11.14 -1.04 2.02
CA LEU A 511 -12.45 -0.44 2.29
C LEU A 511 -13.13 -1.25 3.40
N SER A 512 -13.44 -0.61 4.53
CA SER A 512 -14.10 -1.26 5.69
C SER A 512 -13.37 -2.50 6.24
N GLY A 513 -12.05 -2.44 6.42
CA GLY A 513 -11.23 -3.58 6.86
C GLY A 513 -11.28 -3.91 8.34
N VAL A 514 -11.22 -5.20 8.66
CA VAL A 514 -11.11 -5.71 10.05
C VAL A 514 -9.63 -5.70 10.49
N SER A 515 -9.33 -5.00 11.59
CA SER A 515 -7.97 -4.90 12.15
C SER A 515 -7.81 -5.66 13.47
N ASP A 516 -8.88 -5.82 14.24
CA ASP A 516 -8.99 -6.56 15.50
C ASP A 516 -10.20 -7.50 15.41
N ILE A 517 -9.90 -8.79 15.25
CA ILE A 517 -10.87 -9.87 15.08
C ILE A 517 -11.70 -10.07 16.35
N LYS A 518 -11.10 -9.90 17.54
CA LYS A 518 -11.84 -10.08 18.79
C LYS A 518 -12.89 -8.99 18.94
N ARG A 519 -12.56 -7.74 18.63
CA ARG A 519 -13.53 -6.64 18.72
C ARG A 519 -14.65 -6.76 17.71
N LEU A 520 -14.38 -7.30 16.52
CA LEU A 520 -15.43 -7.65 15.56
C LEU A 520 -16.39 -8.68 16.17
N ASP A 521 -15.84 -9.76 16.72
CA ASP A 521 -16.61 -10.83 17.36
C ASP A 521 -17.49 -10.32 18.52
N ASP A 522 -16.96 -9.45 19.37
CA ASP A 522 -17.69 -8.88 20.52
C ASP A 522 -18.83 -7.93 20.10
N SER A 523 -18.90 -7.49 18.84
CA SER A 523 -19.83 -6.44 18.38
C SER A 523 -20.69 -6.79 17.15
N THR A 524 -20.59 -8.02 16.63
CA THR A 524 -21.32 -8.44 15.43
C THR A 524 -22.81 -8.72 15.69
N HIS A 525 -23.59 -8.80 14.62
CA HIS A 525 -25.03 -9.09 14.69
C HIS A 525 -25.32 -10.60 14.84
N LYS A 526 -26.56 -10.94 15.21
CA LYS A 526 -26.97 -12.33 15.55
C LYS A 526 -26.55 -13.36 14.50
N LEU A 527 -26.79 -13.10 13.21
CA LEU A 527 -26.55 -14.10 12.15
C LEU A 527 -25.07 -14.50 12.03
N GLU A 528 -24.14 -13.64 12.43
CA GLU A 528 -22.70 -13.88 12.34
C GLU A 528 -22.01 -14.07 13.70
N SER A 529 -22.75 -14.13 14.81
CA SER A 529 -22.15 -14.12 16.16
C SER A 529 -21.31 -15.35 16.49
N ASP A 530 -21.58 -16.49 15.86
CA ASP A 530 -20.72 -17.69 15.96
C ASP A 530 -19.79 -17.85 14.74
N TYR A 531 -19.79 -16.92 13.77
CA TYR A 531 -19.03 -17.10 12.53
C TYR A 531 -17.52 -16.99 12.75
N THR A 532 -17.07 -16.07 13.60
CA THR A 532 -15.65 -15.96 13.97
C THR A 532 -15.12 -17.26 14.56
N ASP A 533 -15.92 -17.97 15.38
CA ASP A 533 -15.53 -19.28 15.94
C ASP A 533 -15.13 -20.23 14.81
N HIS A 534 -15.95 -20.36 13.78
CA HIS A 534 -15.64 -21.22 12.63
C HIS A 534 -14.40 -20.76 11.87
N LEU A 535 -14.18 -19.45 11.75
CA LEU A 535 -13.07 -18.89 10.98
C LEU A 535 -11.71 -19.03 11.67
N VAL A 536 -11.65 -18.88 13.01
CA VAL A 536 -10.38 -18.84 13.75
C VAL A 536 -10.08 -20.11 14.52
N LEU A 537 -11.09 -20.89 14.92
CA LEU A 537 -10.90 -22.14 15.65
C LEU A 537 -10.98 -23.34 14.70
N ALA A 538 -9.97 -24.22 14.75
CA ALA A 538 -10.06 -25.48 14.05
C ALA A 538 -11.25 -26.31 14.59
N PRO A 539 -11.93 -27.11 13.76
CA PRO A 539 -13.03 -27.96 14.21
C PRO A 539 -12.63 -28.84 15.42
N GLY A 540 -13.33 -28.67 16.54
CA GLY A 540 -13.06 -29.39 17.78
C GLY A 540 -11.98 -28.78 18.69
N ALA A 541 -11.42 -27.62 18.33
CA ALA A 541 -10.50 -26.88 19.19
C ALA A 541 -11.18 -26.36 20.47
N ASP A 542 -10.40 -26.13 21.52
CA ASP A 542 -10.90 -25.56 22.76
C ASP A 542 -11.21 -24.07 22.56
N LYS A 543 -12.44 -23.65 22.90
CA LYS A 543 -12.87 -22.25 22.83
C LYS A 543 -11.99 -21.33 23.70
N SER A 544 -11.31 -21.86 24.71
CA SER A 544 -10.37 -21.08 25.53
C SER A 544 -9.18 -20.52 24.74
N GLU A 545 -8.86 -21.08 23.56
CA GLU A 545 -7.79 -20.59 22.68
C GLU A 545 -8.22 -19.41 21.79
N LYS A 546 -9.52 -19.12 21.67
CA LYS A 546 -10.07 -18.14 20.73
C LYS A 546 -9.43 -16.77 20.86
N ASP A 547 -9.41 -16.20 22.06
CA ASP A 547 -8.88 -14.85 22.29
C ASP A 547 -7.39 -14.75 21.92
N LYS A 548 -6.63 -15.82 22.17
CA LYS A 548 -5.21 -15.90 21.77
C LYS A 548 -5.11 -15.91 20.25
N THR A 549 -5.87 -16.77 19.57
CA THR A 549 -5.84 -16.87 18.10
C THR A 549 -6.31 -15.58 17.43
N CYS A 550 -7.40 -14.97 17.91
CA CYS A 550 -7.88 -13.67 17.42
C CYS A 550 -6.78 -12.61 17.53
N ARG A 551 -6.08 -12.54 18.68
CA ARG A 551 -4.97 -11.59 18.86
C ARG A 551 -3.79 -11.88 17.94
N GLU A 552 -3.39 -13.14 17.80
CA GLU A 552 -2.27 -13.53 16.94
C GLU A 552 -2.53 -13.25 15.45
N ARG A 553 -3.79 -13.30 15.02
CA ARG A 553 -4.17 -13.10 13.61
C ARG A 553 -4.72 -11.71 13.29
N SER A 554 -4.91 -10.85 14.29
CA SER A 554 -5.41 -9.48 14.09
C SER A 554 -4.30 -8.57 13.54
N PRO A 555 -4.48 -7.98 12.34
CA PRO A 555 -3.47 -7.12 11.73
C PRO A 555 -3.02 -5.94 12.60
N LEU A 556 -3.90 -5.44 13.48
CA LEU A 556 -3.61 -4.33 14.39
C LEU A 556 -2.37 -4.57 15.26
N PHE A 557 -2.20 -5.79 15.79
CA PHE A 557 -1.06 -6.11 16.65
C PHE A 557 0.22 -6.38 15.86
N GLU A 558 0.11 -6.51 14.53
CA GLU A 558 1.20 -6.76 13.60
C GLU A 558 1.43 -5.57 12.66
N ALA A 559 0.85 -4.41 12.94
CA ALA A 559 0.95 -3.20 12.11
C ALA A 559 2.40 -2.78 11.80
N HIS A 560 3.35 -3.08 12.71
CA HIS A 560 4.78 -2.82 12.52
C HIS A 560 5.43 -3.65 11.41
N LYS A 561 4.80 -4.75 10.97
CA LYS A 561 5.24 -5.56 9.83
C LYS A 561 4.73 -5.02 8.48
N ILE A 562 3.80 -4.07 8.49
CA ILE A 562 3.27 -3.45 7.27
C ILE A 562 4.26 -2.39 6.79
N THR A 563 5.06 -2.76 5.80
CA THR A 563 6.12 -1.91 5.23
C THR A 563 5.70 -1.21 3.94
N ALA A 564 4.62 -1.69 3.31
CA ALA A 564 4.06 -1.10 2.10
C ALA A 564 3.04 -0.01 2.41
N PRO A 565 2.89 1.03 1.56
CA PRO A 565 1.89 2.06 1.75
C PRO A 565 0.46 1.49 1.73
N LEU A 566 -0.38 1.86 2.70
CA LEU A 566 -1.79 1.45 2.79
C LEU A 566 -2.76 2.64 2.71
N LEU A 567 -3.77 2.58 1.85
CA LEU A 567 -4.92 3.50 1.88
C LEU A 567 -6.10 2.81 2.57
N LEU A 568 -6.62 3.43 3.61
CA LEU A 568 -7.84 3.01 4.32
C LEU A 568 -8.99 3.94 3.93
N LEU A 569 -10.11 3.36 3.50
CA LEU A 569 -11.38 4.06 3.29
C LEU A 569 -12.42 3.45 4.23
N HIS A 570 -13.21 4.27 4.91
CA HIS A 570 -14.18 3.77 5.89
C HIS A 570 -15.43 4.64 5.98
N GLY A 571 -16.60 4.01 6.17
CA GLY A 571 -17.86 4.71 6.43
C GLY A 571 -18.01 5.06 7.91
N GLY A 572 -18.35 6.31 8.23
CA GLY A 572 -18.53 6.74 9.63
C GLY A 572 -19.74 6.15 10.32
N ALA A 573 -20.70 5.61 9.55
CA ALA A 573 -21.90 4.94 10.05
C ALA A 573 -21.84 3.41 9.94
N ASP A 574 -20.67 2.82 9.65
CA ASP A 574 -20.48 1.37 9.52
C ASP A 574 -20.79 0.63 10.85
N LYS A 575 -21.73 -0.32 10.79
CA LYS A 575 -22.15 -1.17 11.92
C LYS A 575 -21.64 -2.61 11.82
N ILE A 576 -21.11 -3.00 10.66
CA ILE A 576 -20.56 -4.34 10.43
C ILE A 576 -19.08 -4.33 10.84
N THR A 577 -18.33 -3.32 10.42
CA THR A 577 -16.94 -3.11 10.85
C THR A 577 -16.83 -1.70 11.44
N PRO A 578 -16.86 -1.55 12.78
CA PRO A 578 -16.84 -0.24 13.42
C PRO A 578 -15.64 0.62 12.98
N LEU A 579 -15.86 1.93 12.81
CA LEU A 579 -14.85 2.91 12.36
C LEU A 579 -13.54 2.85 13.16
N ASP A 580 -13.64 2.53 14.45
CA ASP A 580 -12.54 2.34 15.40
C ASP A 580 -11.42 1.46 14.83
N GLN A 581 -11.79 0.43 14.07
CA GLN A 581 -10.88 -0.50 13.41
C GLN A 581 -9.90 0.23 12.48
N ALA A 582 -10.41 1.09 11.59
CA ALA A 582 -9.57 1.84 10.66
C ALA A 582 -8.76 2.94 11.36
N LEU A 583 -9.35 3.62 12.35
CA LEU A 583 -8.65 4.67 13.11
C LEU A 583 -7.46 4.11 13.89
N GLU A 584 -7.65 2.98 14.57
CA GLU A 584 -6.60 2.33 15.35
C GLU A 584 -5.51 1.75 14.45
N MET A 585 -5.90 1.14 13.32
CA MET A 585 -4.96 0.62 12.35
C MET A 585 -4.08 1.73 11.75
N ALA A 586 -4.68 2.85 11.33
CA ALA A 586 -3.94 4.00 10.84
C ALA A 586 -2.94 4.50 11.89
N SER A 587 -3.40 4.71 13.12
CA SER A 587 -2.54 5.15 14.23
C SER A 587 -1.41 4.17 14.52
N ALA A 588 -1.66 2.87 14.45
CA ALA A 588 -0.66 1.82 14.70
C ALA A 588 0.42 1.81 13.61
N ILE A 589 0.04 1.94 12.34
CA ILE A 589 0.99 2.04 11.21
C ILE A 589 1.82 3.32 11.31
N GLU A 590 1.21 4.46 11.59
CA GLU A 590 1.91 5.74 11.76
C GLU A 590 2.93 5.69 12.91
N LYS A 591 2.54 5.12 14.06
CA LYS A 591 3.44 4.94 15.21
C LYS A 591 4.61 4.01 14.91
N ALA A 592 4.41 3.02 14.04
CA ALA A 592 5.46 2.15 13.54
C ALA A 592 6.35 2.81 12.45
N GLY A 593 6.01 4.02 12.01
CA GLY A 593 6.73 4.75 10.96
C GLY A 593 6.38 4.32 9.54
N GLY A 594 5.29 3.57 9.36
CA GLY A 594 4.76 3.18 8.05
C GLY A 594 3.99 4.30 7.36
N GLU A 595 3.65 4.08 6.10
CA GLU A 595 2.89 5.04 5.28
C GLU A 595 1.42 4.61 5.16
N VAL A 596 0.51 5.44 5.67
CA VAL A 596 -0.93 5.18 5.61
C VAL A 596 -1.71 6.43 5.25
N GLY A 597 -2.72 6.29 4.38
CA GLY A 597 -3.77 7.29 4.17
C GLY A 597 -5.07 6.80 4.80
N LEU A 598 -5.85 7.69 5.39
CA LEU A 598 -7.18 7.37 5.92
C LEU A 598 -8.22 8.36 5.38
N ILE A 599 -9.29 7.84 4.79
CA ILE A 599 -10.44 8.59 4.31
C ILE A 599 -11.69 8.08 5.02
N VAL A 600 -12.33 8.95 5.80
CA VAL A 600 -13.58 8.66 6.49
C VAL A 600 -14.72 9.42 5.82
N VAL A 601 -15.81 8.72 5.52
CA VAL A 601 -17.02 9.29 4.94
C VAL A 601 -18.17 9.13 5.93
N ASP A 602 -18.48 10.19 6.67
CA ASP A 602 -19.36 10.17 7.84
C ASP A 602 -20.75 9.55 7.59
N ASP A 603 -21.31 9.74 6.39
CA ASP A 603 -22.68 9.35 6.03
C ASP A 603 -22.81 7.98 5.33
N GLU A 604 -21.72 7.25 5.14
CA GLU A 604 -21.73 5.88 4.57
C GLU A 604 -21.66 4.80 5.66
N GLY A 605 -22.29 3.66 5.38
CA GLY A 605 -22.22 2.45 6.19
C GLY A 605 -21.07 1.52 5.79
N HIS A 606 -21.34 0.21 5.74
CA HIS A 606 -20.36 -0.79 5.30
C HIS A 606 -20.16 -0.75 3.78
N GLY A 607 -19.03 -0.19 3.33
CA GLY A 607 -18.78 0.15 1.93
C GLY A 607 -19.49 1.43 1.47
N PHE A 608 -19.13 1.94 0.29
CA PHE A 608 -19.71 3.17 -0.25
C PHE A 608 -20.78 2.86 -1.29
N SER A 609 -21.96 3.45 -1.11
CA SER A 609 -23.12 3.22 -1.96
C SER A 609 -23.60 4.49 -2.68
N GLN A 610 -23.37 5.67 -2.10
CA GLN A 610 -23.79 6.93 -2.70
C GLN A 610 -22.87 7.27 -3.89
N PRO A 611 -23.43 7.73 -5.02
CA PRO A 611 -22.66 8.06 -6.21
C PRO A 611 -21.45 8.97 -5.96
N LYS A 612 -21.61 10.02 -5.14
CA LYS A 612 -20.54 10.96 -4.78
C LYS A 612 -19.36 10.29 -4.04
N ASN A 613 -19.64 9.27 -3.23
CA ASN A 613 -18.66 8.59 -2.38
C ASN A 613 -17.98 7.45 -3.14
N VAL A 614 -18.70 6.75 -4.02
CA VAL A 614 -18.11 5.79 -4.98
C VAL A 614 -17.13 6.50 -5.91
N ARG A 615 -17.46 7.72 -6.36
CA ARG A 615 -16.53 8.58 -7.11
C ARG A 615 -15.25 8.85 -6.31
N LEU A 616 -15.40 9.35 -5.08
CA LEU A 616 -14.27 9.64 -4.20
C LEU A 616 -13.37 8.41 -4.04
N TRP A 617 -13.95 7.24 -3.76
CA TRP A 617 -13.20 6.00 -3.64
C TRP A 617 -12.42 5.67 -4.90
N LEU A 618 -13.05 5.69 -6.08
CA LEU A 618 -12.37 5.32 -7.32
C LEU A 618 -11.25 6.30 -7.70
N GLU A 619 -11.47 7.59 -7.48
CA GLU A 619 -10.46 8.64 -7.75
C GLU A 619 -9.26 8.54 -6.80
N GLU A 620 -9.49 8.33 -5.51
CA GLU A 620 -8.42 8.19 -4.51
C GLU A 620 -7.66 6.87 -4.67
N GLU A 621 -8.37 5.80 -5.03
CA GLU A 621 -7.77 4.53 -5.37
C GLU A 621 -6.86 4.65 -6.61
N GLU A 622 -7.32 5.30 -7.69
CA GLU A 622 -6.48 5.51 -8.87
C GLU A 622 -5.22 6.31 -8.52
N LYS A 623 -5.37 7.42 -7.77
CA LYS A 623 -4.22 8.20 -7.29
C LYS A 623 -3.24 7.32 -6.51
N TRP A 624 -3.75 6.44 -5.66
CA TRP A 624 -2.94 5.52 -4.87
C TRP A 624 -2.18 4.51 -5.74
N TRP A 625 -2.84 3.91 -6.74
CA TRP A 625 -2.21 2.96 -7.66
C TRP A 625 -1.20 3.60 -8.58
N ARG A 626 -1.41 4.84 -9.02
CA ARG A 626 -0.39 5.60 -9.75
C ARG A 626 0.86 5.81 -8.89
N LYS A 627 0.68 6.26 -7.65
CA LYS A 627 1.78 6.47 -6.71
C LYS A 627 2.56 5.18 -6.41
N THR A 628 1.86 4.09 -6.10
CA THR A 628 2.48 2.87 -5.55
C THR A 628 2.89 1.85 -6.60
N LEU A 629 2.11 1.65 -7.68
CA LEU A 629 2.39 0.62 -8.70
C LEU A 629 3.21 1.16 -9.88
N LEU A 630 3.01 2.44 -10.21
CA LEU A 630 3.72 3.09 -11.32
C LEU A 630 4.93 3.91 -10.85
N GLY A 631 4.99 4.28 -9.56
CA GLY A 631 6.02 5.18 -9.04
C GLY A 631 5.81 6.64 -9.45
N ASP A 632 4.60 6.97 -9.92
CA ASP A 632 4.19 8.33 -10.24
C ASP A 632 3.95 9.09 -8.93
N VAL A 633 4.97 9.78 -8.43
CA VAL A 633 4.70 10.98 -7.64
C VAL A 633 4.12 11.96 -8.65
N LEU A 634 2.77 12.02 -8.72
CA LEU A 634 1.96 12.90 -9.58
C LEU A 634 2.84 13.80 -10.43
N GLN A 635 3.08 13.42 -11.69
CA GLN A 635 3.87 14.22 -12.63
C GLN A 635 3.19 15.59 -12.79
N TYR A 636 3.57 16.54 -11.94
CA TYR A 636 3.32 17.94 -12.18
C TYR A 636 4.19 18.33 -13.37
N LYS A 637 3.52 18.50 -14.52
CA LYS A 637 3.93 19.26 -15.72
C LYS A 637 5.31 19.90 -15.58
N ARG A 638 6.33 19.41 -16.32
CA ARG A 638 7.58 20.05 -16.85
C ARG A 638 8.18 21.33 -16.18
N SER A 639 7.82 21.69 -14.96
CA SER A 639 8.13 22.95 -14.29
C SER A 639 7.98 22.69 -12.78
N PRO A 640 8.95 22.00 -12.16
CA PRO A 640 8.92 21.77 -10.72
C PRO A 640 8.93 23.10 -9.97
N GLN A 641 8.29 23.16 -8.80
CA GLN A 641 8.33 24.36 -7.96
C GLN A 641 9.76 24.67 -7.51
N VAL A 642 10.56 23.64 -7.24
CA VAL A 642 11.94 23.79 -6.75
C VAL A 642 12.91 23.00 -7.62
N ILE A 643 14.06 23.59 -7.93
CA ILE A 643 15.19 22.86 -8.50
C ILE A 643 16.34 22.82 -7.50
N VAL A 644 16.83 21.61 -7.22
CA VAL A 644 18.01 21.38 -6.38
C VAL A 644 19.21 21.11 -7.29
N VAL A 645 20.22 21.96 -7.23
CA VAL A 645 21.45 21.83 -8.04
C VAL A 645 22.48 21.01 -7.25
N GLY A 646 22.69 19.76 -7.68
CA GLY A 646 23.65 18.81 -7.12
C GLY A 646 23.02 17.72 -6.24
N ALA A 647 23.28 16.45 -6.56
CA ALA A 647 22.87 15.28 -5.78
C ALA A 647 23.90 14.91 -4.69
N SER A 648 24.35 15.92 -3.94
CA SER A 648 25.08 15.71 -2.69
C SER A 648 24.13 15.22 -1.59
N ILE A 649 24.66 14.83 -0.41
CA ILE A 649 23.80 14.47 0.73
C ILE A 649 22.89 15.65 1.12
N SER A 650 23.39 16.89 1.07
CA SER A 650 22.57 18.06 1.39
C SER A 650 21.48 18.30 0.37
N GLY A 651 21.78 18.12 -0.93
CA GLY A 651 20.80 18.26 -2.00
C GLY A 651 19.72 17.19 -1.96
N LEU A 652 20.12 15.92 -1.78
CA LEU A 652 19.19 14.81 -1.68
C LEU A 652 18.33 14.87 -0.42
N GLN A 653 18.91 15.28 0.72
CA GLN A 653 18.13 15.52 1.94
C GLN A 653 17.13 16.66 1.76
N ALA A 654 17.54 17.77 1.11
CA ALA A 654 16.63 18.88 0.84
C ALA A 654 15.47 18.46 -0.06
N ALA A 655 15.75 17.75 -1.16
CA ALA A 655 14.74 17.22 -2.06
C ALA A 655 13.79 16.24 -1.35
N TYR A 656 14.34 15.37 -0.49
CA TYR A 656 13.57 14.41 0.29
C TYR A 656 12.60 15.11 1.25
N ASP A 657 13.06 16.12 1.98
CA ASP A 657 12.21 16.88 2.89
C ASP A 657 11.16 17.72 2.14
N LEU A 658 11.50 18.30 0.98
CA LEU A 658 10.57 19.04 0.14
C LEU A 658 9.44 18.15 -0.42
N GLN A 659 9.77 16.97 -0.94
CA GLN A 659 8.75 16.04 -1.47
C GLN A 659 7.82 15.53 -0.36
N ARG A 660 8.36 15.27 0.84
CA ARG A 660 7.53 14.92 2.02
C ARG A 660 6.61 16.05 2.46
N ALA A 661 7.02 17.29 2.26
CA ALA A 661 6.20 18.47 2.49
C ALA A 661 5.22 18.78 1.33
N GLY A 662 5.10 17.90 0.32
CA GLY A 662 4.22 18.10 -0.83
C GLY A 662 4.73 19.11 -1.87
N VAL A 663 5.97 19.57 -1.77
CA VAL A 663 6.58 20.51 -2.72
C VAL A 663 7.20 19.73 -3.88
N SER A 664 6.80 20.04 -5.11
CA SER A 664 7.39 19.41 -6.31
C SER A 664 8.83 19.89 -6.53
N CYS A 665 9.78 18.97 -6.60
CA CYS A 665 11.18 19.31 -6.84
C CYS A 665 11.93 18.31 -7.73
N VAL A 666 12.92 18.82 -8.46
CA VAL A 666 13.87 18.03 -9.27
C VAL A 666 15.30 18.33 -8.85
N VAL A 667 16.12 17.29 -8.75
CA VAL A 667 17.56 17.36 -8.48
C VAL A 667 18.32 17.25 -9.80
N LEU A 668 19.14 18.26 -10.13
CA LEU A 668 20.02 18.26 -11.30
C LEU A 668 21.44 17.87 -10.88
N GLU A 669 21.90 16.69 -11.29
CA GLU A 669 23.23 16.16 -10.97
C GLU A 669 24.17 16.30 -12.17
N ALA A 670 25.34 16.91 -11.95
CA ALA A 670 26.31 17.16 -13.00
C ALA A 670 26.92 15.87 -13.58
N ARG A 671 27.13 14.86 -12.72
CA ARG A 671 27.68 13.57 -13.12
C ARG A 671 26.60 12.70 -13.75
N ASN A 672 26.99 11.73 -14.55
CA ASN A 672 26.09 10.71 -15.11
C ASN A 672 25.61 9.66 -14.09
N ARG A 673 25.78 9.93 -12.78
CA ARG A 673 25.51 9.00 -11.68
C ARG A 673 25.39 9.76 -10.35
N ILE A 674 24.75 9.15 -9.37
CA ILE A 674 24.73 9.60 -7.98
C ILE A 674 25.93 8.97 -7.26
N GLY A 675 26.70 9.73 -6.47
CA GLY A 675 27.88 9.20 -5.75
C GLY A 675 29.23 9.30 -6.50
N SER A 676 30.21 8.43 -6.22
CA SER A 676 31.62 8.46 -6.74
C SER A 676 32.02 7.26 -7.64
N ASN A 677 33.14 7.41 -8.37
CA ASN A 677 33.68 6.59 -9.48
C ASN A 677 34.34 5.22 -9.12
N PHE A 678 34.02 4.61 -7.98
CA PHE A 678 34.74 3.44 -7.47
C PHE A 678 34.12 2.10 -7.95
N HIS A 679 34.95 1.14 -8.40
CA HIS A 679 34.54 -0.23 -8.82
C HIS A 679 33.90 -1.04 -7.67
N ASN A 680 33.20 -2.14 -7.95
CA ASN A 680 32.46 -2.93 -6.95
C ASN A 680 33.29 -3.38 -5.72
N ALA A 681 34.54 -3.83 -5.89
CA ALA A 681 35.43 -4.15 -4.75
C ALA A 681 35.89 -2.91 -3.95
N ALA A 682 35.92 -1.75 -4.60
CA ALA A 682 36.30 -0.46 -4.02
C ALA A 682 35.14 0.23 -3.26
N ARG A 683 33.89 -0.11 -3.60
CA ARG A 683 32.69 0.37 -2.91
C ARG A 683 32.67 -0.07 -1.44
N ALA A 684 33.13 -1.29 -1.17
CA ALA A 684 33.17 -1.86 0.18
C ALA A 684 34.17 -1.16 1.14
N ALA A 685 35.18 -0.47 0.59
CA ALA A 685 36.34 0.07 1.32
C ALA A 685 36.32 1.60 1.51
N ARG A 686 35.15 2.25 1.50
CA ARG A 686 35.05 3.71 1.59
C ARG A 686 35.21 4.27 3.01
N TYR A 687 35.97 5.35 3.11
CA TYR A 687 36.17 6.12 4.34
C TYR A 687 35.24 7.35 4.50
N GLN A 688 34.84 8.06 3.42
CA GLN A 688 34.17 9.38 3.54
C GLN A 688 32.67 9.38 3.88
N GLU A 689 31.95 8.28 3.65
CA GLU A 689 30.48 8.23 3.80
C GLU A 689 30.01 7.16 4.77
N ALA A 690 30.95 6.53 5.47
CA ALA A 690 30.68 5.30 6.18
C ALA A 690 30.58 5.52 7.69
N TRP A 691 31.29 6.49 8.26
CA TRP A 691 31.37 6.64 9.72
C TRP A 691 30.22 7.45 10.32
N VAL A 692 29.51 6.83 11.26
CA VAL A 692 28.39 7.37 12.02
C VAL A 692 28.72 7.25 13.51
N ASN A 693 28.38 8.28 14.27
CA ASN A 693 28.54 8.29 15.71
C ASN A 693 27.19 8.71 16.33
N PRO A 694 26.58 7.91 17.21
CA PRO A 694 25.27 8.22 17.78
C PRO A 694 25.26 9.53 18.60
N TYR A 695 26.39 9.87 19.22
CA TYR A 695 26.51 11.04 20.09
C TYR A 695 26.88 12.31 19.30
N GLN A 696 27.70 12.19 18.26
CA GLN A 696 28.19 13.32 17.47
C GLN A 696 27.35 13.57 16.21
N HIS A 697 26.71 12.54 15.67
CA HIS A 697 25.93 12.59 14.42
C HIS A 697 24.49 12.10 14.62
N PRO A 698 23.71 12.69 15.55
CA PRO A 698 22.38 12.17 15.88
C PRO A 698 21.41 12.17 14.69
N ARG A 699 21.48 13.15 13.75
CA ARG A 699 20.59 13.16 12.58
C ARG A 699 20.98 12.09 11.57
N THR A 700 22.28 11.89 11.37
CA THR A 700 22.82 10.84 10.51
C THR A 700 22.48 9.47 11.08
N TRP A 701 22.68 9.27 12.38
CA TRP A 701 22.31 8.05 13.10
C TRP A 701 20.83 7.70 12.91
N ASN A 702 19.95 8.68 13.18
CA ASN A 702 18.51 8.51 13.02
C ASN A 702 18.10 8.26 11.56
N LEU A 703 18.76 8.91 10.60
CA LEU A 703 18.47 8.72 9.18
C LEU A 703 18.91 7.32 8.70
N VAL A 704 20.10 6.87 9.08
CA VAL A 704 20.62 5.55 8.72
C VAL A 704 19.71 4.45 9.27
N HIS A 705 19.24 4.57 10.52
CA HIS A 705 18.24 3.64 11.08
C HIS A 705 16.90 3.70 10.35
N ARG A 706 16.37 4.90 10.06
CA ARG A 706 15.11 5.06 9.31
C ARG A 706 15.17 4.43 7.92
N LEU A 707 16.33 4.48 7.29
CA LEU A 707 16.55 3.91 5.95
C LEU A 707 16.87 2.41 5.99
N GLY A 708 16.95 1.78 7.17
CA GLY A 708 17.21 0.35 7.33
C GLY A 708 18.66 -0.05 7.02
N LEU A 709 19.61 0.88 7.13
CA LEU A 709 21.01 0.60 6.79
C LEU A 709 21.76 -0.08 7.94
N GLU A 710 22.41 -1.21 7.66
CA GLU A 710 23.25 -1.92 8.63
C GLU A 710 24.55 -1.15 8.94
N MET A 711 25.00 -1.24 10.19
CA MET A 711 26.25 -0.63 10.67
C MET A 711 27.13 -1.67 11.36
N THR A 712 28.45 -1.50 11.30
CA THR A 712 29.46 -2.38 11.92
C THR A 712 30.56 -1.58 12.65
N GLN A 713 31.24 -2.21 13.62
CA GLN A 713 32.35 -1.62 14.39
C GLN A 713 33.56 -2.56 14.34
N GLU A 714 34.62 -2.19 13.60
CA GLU A 714 35.69 -3.14 13.24
C GLU A 714 37.13 -2.66 13.51
N THR A 715 37.36 -1.58 14.26
CA THR A 715 38.74 -1.18 14.61
C THR A 715 39.14 -1.69 15.99
N ARG A 716 40.01 -2.70 16.03
CA ARG A 716 40.64 -3.25 17.25
C ARG A 716 42.16 -3.30 17.07
N GLY A 717 42.92 -2.98 18.12
CA GLY A 717 44.39 -3.00 18.12
C GLY A 717 45.02 -1.63 18.39
N LYS A 718 46.36 -1.57 18.35
CA LYS A 718 47.14 -0.37 18.63
C LYS A 718 47.27 0.55 17.42
N SER A 719 47.20 1.84 17.66
CA SER A 719 47.39 2.90 16.65
C SER A 719 48.86 3.27 16.53
N ILE A 720 49.34 3.74 15.38
CA ILE A 720 50.77 4.08 15.16
C ILE A 720 50.96 5.59 15.04
N ILE A 721 52.05 6.12 15.62
CA ILE A 721 52.62 7.39 15.17
C ILE A 721 53.99 7.14 14.53
N HIS A 722 54.13 7.60 13.29
CA HIS A 722 55.32 7.46 12.49
C HIS A 722 56.55 8.02 13.22
N GLY A 723 57.55 7.17 13.43
CA GLY A 723 58.81 7.52 14.09
C GLY A 723 58.78 7.47 15.63
N ILE A 724 57.64 7.18 16.24
CA ILE A 724 57.48 7.04 17.70
C ILE A 724 57.17 5.59 18.08
N GLY A 725 56.12 5.00 17.48
CA GLY A 725 55.66 3.64 17.78
C GLY A 725 54.15 3.54 17.99
N ALA A 726 53.70 2.38 18.46
CA ALA A 726 52.31 2.01 18.63
C ALA A 726 51.79 2.33 20.04
N TYR A 727 50.57 2.85 20.13
CA TYR A 727 49.93 3.30 21.37
C TYR A 727 48.47 2.81 21.43
N ASP A 728 47.94 2.73 22.66
CA ASP A 728 46.53 2.45 22.93
C ASP A 728 45.74 3.77 22.87
N ASN A 729 44.48 3.75 22.42
CA ASN A 729 43.72 4.99 22.10
C ASN A 729 43.57 5.98 23.28
N ASP A 730 43.65 5.50 24.52
CA ASP A 730 43.56 6.32 25.73
C ASP A 730 44.91 6.89 26.20
N ASP A 731 46.02 6.51 25.55
CA ASP A 731 47.36 6.89 25.96
C ASP A 731 47.87 8.12 25.21
N ILE A 732 48.71 8.93 25.88
CA ILE A 732 49.40 10.06 25.22
C ILE A 732 50.60 9.45 24.48
N PRO A 733 50.64 9.52 23.13
CA PRO A 733 51.74 8.96 22.40
C PRO A 733 53.03 9.72 22.73
N PHE A 734 54.03 8.90 23.00
CA PHE A 734 55.25 9.11 23.78
C PHE A 734 56.08 10.36 23.49
N ILE A 735 56.60 10.96 24.58
CA ILE A 735 57.65 11.97 24.57
C ILE A 735 58.33 12.04 25.95
N ASP A 736 59.51 12.66 26.02
CA ASP A 736 60.15 13.03 27.29
C ASP A 736 59.24 13.94 28.13
N GLU A 737 59.56 14.15 29.41
CA GLU A 737 58.67 14.86 30.32
C GLU A 737 58.37 16.30 29.89
N VAL A 738 59.30 16.95 29.17
CA VAL A 738 59.15 18.33 28.70
C VAL A 738 58.12 18.42 27.59
N ASP A 739 58.28 17.58 26.56
CA ASP A 739 57.35 17.52 25.45
C ASP A 739 55.96 17.06 25.91
N ARG A 740 55.88 16.10 26.86
CA ARG A 740 54.60 15.64 27.44
C ARG A 740 53.84 16.76 28.14
N CYS A 741 54.54 17.58 28.93
CA CYS A 741 53.95 18.76 29.57
C CYS A 741 53.47 19.78 28.53
N SER A 742 54.29 20.03 27.51
CA SER A 742 53.93 20.92 26.41
C SER A 742 52.68 20.46 25.67
N TYR A 743 52.61 19.16 25.34
CA TYR A 743 51.47 18.53 24.67
C TYR A 743 50.17 18.69 25.47
N ARG A 744 50.20 18.31 26.76
CA ARG A 744 49.03 18.41 27.65
C ARG A 744 48.51 19.84 27.73
N ARG A 745 49.41 20.80 27.93
CA ARG A 745 49.07 22.22 28.00
C ARG A 745 48.41 22.72 26.71
N ILE A 746 48.98 22.38 25.54
CA ILE A 746 48.40 22.79 24.26
C ILE A 746 47.00 22.18 24.08
N ILE A 747 46.83 20.89 24.35
CA ILE A 747 45.52 20.22 24.28
C ILE A 747 44.49 20.88 25.18
N GLU A 748 44.80 21.08 26.47
CA GLU A 748 43.91 21.71 27.44
C GLU A 748 43.56 23.14 27.04
N THR A 749 44.54 23.89 26.53
CA THR A 749 44.33 25.27 26.07
C THR A 749 43.43 25.30 24.85
N MET A 750 43.70 24.47 23.83
CA MET A 750 42.90 24.43 22.61
C MET A 750 41.48 23.94 22.87
N GLU A 751 41.30 22.94 23.75
CA GLU A 751 39.98 22.48 24.19
C GLU A 751 39.23 23.61 24.90
N THR A 752 39.89 24.31 25.83
CA THR A 752 39.29 25.44 26.56
C THR A 752 38.87 26.57 25.61
N LEU A 753 39.76 26.98 24.70
CA LEU A 753 39.47 28.00 23.70
C LEU A 753 38.31 27.57 22.80
N THR A 754 38.32 26.33 22.33
CA THR A 754 37.24 25.74 21.54
C THR A 754 35.91 25.83 22.28
N GLN A 755 35.86 25.40 23.55
CA GLN A 755 34.62 25.37 24.32
C GLN A 755 34.02 26.76 24.58
N ARG A 756 34.86 27.80 24.66
CA ARG A 756 34.41 29.19 24.81
C ARG A 756 33.73 29.76 23.58
N LEU A 757 33.92 29.18 22.40
CA LEU A 757 33.29 29.67 21.17
C LEU A 757 31.80 29.32 21.11
N ASP A 758 30.96 30.30 20.76
CA ASP A 758 29.59 30.08 20.31
C ASP A 758 29.49 30.42 18.82
N HIS A 759 29.50 29.37 17.99
CA HIS A 759 29.42 29.48 16.54
C HIS A 759 28.15 30.19 16.03
N THR A 760 27.11 30.34 16.86
CA THR A 760 25.85 31.03 16.51
C THR A 760 25.87 32.54 16.80
N LYS A 761 26.86 33.03 17.57
CA LYS A 761 26.94 34.42 18.04
C LYS A 761 28.31 35.08 17.79
N LEU A 762 29.09 34.56 16.86
CA LEU A 762 30.49 34.96 16.62
C LEU A 762 30.71 36.47 16.49
N THR A 763 29.85 37.19 15.78
CA THR A 763 29.92 38.66 15.62
C THR A 763 29.69 39.42 16.93
N GLN A 764 28.98 38.84 17.89
CA GLN A 764 28.76 39.43 19.21
C GLN A 764 29.94 39.14 20.16
N MET A 765 30.69 38.06 19.90
CA MET A 765 31.81 37.61 20.74
C MET A 765 33.14 38.26 20.38
N GLU A 766 33.22 38.99 19.26
CA GLU A 766 34.48 39.50 18.69
C GLU A 766 35.30 40.35 19.68
N SER A 767 34.64 41.13 20.55
CA SER A 767 35.31 41.92 21.60
C SER A 767 35.76 41.12 22.83
N GLU A 768 35.31 39.88 22.98
CA GLU A 768 35.56 39.01 24.14
C GLU A 768 36.62 37.93 23.87
N LEU A 769 37.03 37.78 22.60
CA LEU A 769 37.99 36.77 22.17
C LEU A 769 39.44 37.20 22.47
N PRO A 770 40.31 36.27 22.91
CA PRO A 770 41.75 36.52 23.06
C PRO A 770 42.40 37.03 21.77
N VAL A 771 43.30 38.02 21.86
CA VAL A 771 43.97 38.65 20.70
C VAL A 771 44.78 37.66 19.87
N ASP A 772 45.36 36.66 20.53
CA ASP A 772 46.15 35.58 19.91
C ASP A 772 45.32 34.60 19.06
N ILE A 773 43.98 34.58 19.20
CA ILE A 773 43.11 33.75 18.34
C ILE A 773 43.06 34.25 16.88
N CYS A 774 43.49 35.49 16.63
CA CYS A 774 43.57 36.10 15.30
C CYS A 774 44.85 35.70 14.54
N LEU A 775 45.75 34.94 15.18
CA LEU A 775 46.99 34.46 14.57
C LEU A 775 46.76 33.23 13.69
N SER A 776 47.82 32.77 13.00
CA SER A 776 47.83 31.41 12.45
C SER A 776 47.76 30.37 13.58
N PHE A 777 47.27 29.17 13.29
CA PHE A 777 47.22 28.10 14.28
C PHE A 777 48.62 27.74 14.82
N GLN A 778 49.64 27.80 13.95
CA GLN A 778 51.04 27.65 14.36
C GLN A 778 51.49 28.73 15.35
N ASP A 779 51.17 29.99 15.08
CA ASP A 779 51.57 31.09 15.96
C ASP A 779 50.82 31.04 17.31
N LEU A 780 49.55 30.61 17.31
CA LEU A 780 48.78 30.42 18.54
C LEU A 780 49.42 29.36 19.45
N ILE A 781 49.79 28.19 18.91
CA ILE A 781 50.43 27.14 19.73
C ILE A 781 51.85 27.55 20.16
N ILE A 782 52.55 28.40 19.39
CA ILE A 782 53.86 28.96 19.79
C ILE A 782 53.67 29.94 20.94
N ALA A 783 52.65 30.81 20.90
CA ALA A 783 52.30 31.73 21.97
C ALA A 783 52.02 31.01 23.30
N HIS A 784 51.50 29.79 23.24
CA HIS A 784 51.31 28.91 24.41
C HIS A 784 52.50 27.97 24.71
N ALA A 785 53.70 28.34 24.24
CA ALA A 785 54.98 27.68 24.51
C ALA A 785 55.06 26.20 24.07
N SER A 786 54.54 25.89 22.89
CA SER A 786 54.74 24.58 22.26
C SER A 786 56.21 24.26 22.02
N THR A 787 56.58 22.98 22.13
CA THR A 787 57.90 22.49 21.74
C THR A 787 57.92 22.16 20.23
N PRO A 788 59.09 22.05 19.58
CA PRO A 788 59.17 21.68 18.17
C PRO A 788 58.46 20.37 17.81
N ALA A 789 58.40 19.41 18.75
CA ALA A 789 57.66 18.16 18.56
C ALA A 789 56.14 18.39 18.51
N VAL A 790 55.60 19.19 19.42
CA VAL A 790 54.16 19.54 19.45
C VAL A 790 53.76 20.40 18.24
N GLN A 791 54.66 21.26 17.76
CA GLN A 791 54.42 22.04 16.53
C GLN A 791 54.24 21.15 15.30
N LYS A 792 55.04 20.08 15.17
CA LYS A 792 54.88 19.10 14.08
C LYS A 792 53.56 18.33 14.18
N LEU A 793 53.13 17.99 15.40
CA LEU A 793 51.83 17.34 15.60
C LEU A 793 50.66 18.27 15.24
N ALA A 794 50.77 19.56 15.56
CA ALA A 794 49.77 20.54 15.17
C ALA A 794 49.66 20.73 13.65
N ASP A 795 50.79 20.64 12.95
CA ASP A 795 50.81 20.64 11.48
C ASP A 795 50.10 19.41 10.91
N THR A 796 50.28 18.23 11.53
CA THR A 796 49.50 17.03 11.19
C THR A 796 48.00 17.26 11.38
N TRP A 797 47.55 17.83 12.51
CA TRP A 797 46.11 18.03 12.78
C TRP A 797 45.45 18.97 11.77
N THR A 798 46.10 20.10 11.48
CA THR A 798 45.59 21.08 10.52
C THR A 798 45.61 20.52 9.11
N THR A 799 46.67 19.81 8.72
CA THR A 799 46.79 19.21 7.39
C THR A 799 45.75 18.12 7.15
N THR A 800 45.49 17.23 8.12
CA THR A 800 44.51 16.14 7.94
C THR A 800 43.07 16.63 7.98
N ILE A 801 42.78 17.68 8.74
CA ILE A 801 41.42 18.24 8.85
C ILE A 801 41.13 19.19 7.69
N SER A 802 42.09 20.06 7.35
CA SER A 802 41.86 21.17 6.42
C SER A 802 42.52 21.04 5.06
N GLY A 803 43.57 20.23 4.93
CA GLY A 803 44.40 20.16 3.74
C GLY A 803 45.37 21.33 3.60
N LEU A 804 45.58 22.10 4.67
CA LEU A 804 46.50 23.24 4.78
C LEU A 804 47.42 23.06 6.00
N ALA A 805 48.63 23.58 5.93
CA ALA A 805 49.60 23.55 7.03
C ALA A 805 49.19 24.49 8.17
N ALA A 806 49.71 24.28 9.37
CA ALA A 806 49.33 25.05 10.56
C ALA A 806 49.63 26.56 10.43
N CYS A 807 50.61 26.95 9.61
CA CYS A 807 50.93 28.34 9.32
C CYS A 807 49.95 29.00 8.34
N GLU A 808 49.20 28.22 7.56
CA GLU A 808 48.26 28.70 6.55
C GLU A 808 46.82 28.79 7.08
N VAL A 809 46.57 28.19 8.24
CA VAL A 809 45.23 28.09 8.85
C VAL A 809 45.09 29.15 9.95
N PRO A 810 44.12 30.09 9.85
CA PRO A 810 43.77 30.97 10.96
C PRO A 810 43.31 30.16 12.17
N ALA A 811 43.81 30.49 13.36
CA ALA A 811 43.58 29.69 14.56
C ALA A 811 42.10 29.62 14.94
N LEU A 812 41.38 30.74 14.85
CA LEU A 812 39.94 30.79 15.10
C LEU A 812 39.14 29.82 14.21
N ASP A 813 39.49 29.72 12.92
CA ASP A 813 38.77 28.88 11.97
C ASP A 813 38.92 27.42 12.33
N PHE A 814 40.15 27.05 12.69
CA PHE A 814 40.45 25.71 13.14
C PHE A 814 39.69 25.38 14.43
N LEU A 815 39.66 26.30 15.39
CA LEU A 815 38.92 26.11 16.65
C LEU A 815 37.40 26.06 16.43
N LEU A 816 36.85 26.77 15.43
CA LEU A 816 35.44 26.65 15.06
C LEU A 816 35.11 25.31 14.39
N ILE A 817 36.02 24.82 13.54
CA ILE A 817 35.97 23.46 13.02
C ILE A 817 35.99 22.44 14.18
N CYS A 818 36.81 22.67 15.20
CA CYS A 818 36.85 21.85 16.40
C CYS A 818 35.56 21.96 17.23
N LYS A 819 34.99 23.16 17.40
CA LYS A 819 33.75 23.38 18.18
C LYS A 819 32.59 22.61 17.57
N THR A 820 32.49 22.66 16.24
CA THR A 820 31.44 21.93 15.48
C THR A 820 31.67 20.42 15.46
N ALA A 821 32.88 19.95 15.78
CA ALA A 821 33.17 18.54 16.05
C ALA A 821 32.86 18.10 17.49
N GLY A 822 32.35 18.99 18.34
CA GLY A 822 32.11 18.71 19.76
C GLY A 822 33.34 18.88 20.65
N GLY A 823 34.37 19.61 20.21
CA GLY A 823 35.59 19.88 20.97
C GLY A 823 36.88 19.60 20.18
N PHE A 824 38.01 20.11 20.67
CA PHE A 824 39.32 19.93 20.04
C PHE A 824 39.74 18.46 20.04
N LEU A 825 39.63 17.78 21.19
CA LEU A 825 39.96 16.37 21.35
C LEU A 825 39.12 15.46 20.43
N ASN A 826 37.84 15.79 20.27
CA ASN A 826 36.95 15.10 19.34
C ASN A 826 37.35 15.33 17.88
N ALA A 827 37.77 16.55 17.54
CA ALA A 827 38.17 16.92 16.19
C ALA A 827 39.41 16.15 15.70
N ILE A 828 40.38 15.93 16.61
CA ILE A 828 41.63 15.20 16.33
C ILE A 828 41.55 13.69 16.60
N GLY A 829 40.37 13.16 16.95
CA GLY A 829 40.09 11.72 17.06
C GLY A 829 40.63 11.02 18.31
N ARG A 830 40.65 11.69 19.48
CA ARG A 830 41.28 11.19 20.72
C ARG A 830 40.36 10.75 21.86
N LEU A 831 39.05 10.89 21.72
CA LEU A 831 38.10 10.34 22.69
C LEU A 831 37.56 8.99 22.22
N ASP A 832 37.24 8.13 23.18
CA ASP A 832 36.72 6.78 22.96
C ASP A 832 35.47 6.85 22.05
N GLY A 833 35.65 6.45 20.79
CA GLY A 833 34.66 6.67 19.74
C GLY A 833 34.55 8.12 19.25
N GLY A 834 35.63 8.75 18.76
CA GLY A 834 35.58 9.99 17.97
C GLY A 834 34.70 9.87 16.71
N THR A 835 34.99 10.63 15.65
CA THR A 835 34.15 10.59 14.41
C THR A 835 34.08 9.22 13.70
N SER A 836 34.91 8.26 14.12
CA SER A 836 35.06 6.92 13.53
C SER A 836 34.55 5.84 14.50
N HIS A 837 33.27 5.89 14.87
CA HIS A 837 32.67 4.96 15.84
C HIS A 837 32.01 3.74 15.18
N MET A 838 30.95 3.93 14.40
CA MET A 838 30.25 2.89 13.63
C MET A 838 30.39 3.14 12.13
N ARG A 839 30.39 2.09 11.31
CA ARG A 839 30.51 2.18 9.85
C ARG A 839 29.28 1.60 9.15
N ILE A 840 28.65 2.32 8.23
CA ILE A 840 27.60 1.77 7.34
C ILE A 840 28.22 0.61 6.52
N LYS A 841 27.57 -0.56 6.56
CA LYS A 841 28.13 -1.86 6.18
C LYS A 841 28.02 -2.17 4.68
N GLU A 842 26.98 -1.68 4.02
CA GLU A 842 26.57 -2.08 2.67
C GLU A 842 27.35 -1.44 1.49
N PRO A 843 27.35 -2.08 0.29
CA PRO A 843 27.94 -1.54 -0.93
C PRO A 843 27.18 -0.33 -1.53
N GLN A 844 25.94 -0.06 -1.06
CA GLN A 844 25.15 1.11 -1.45
C GLN A 844 25.43 2.29 -0.50
N SER A 845 25.67 3.47 -1.06
CA SER A 845 25.90 4.70 -0.30
C SER A 845 24.59 5.32 0.19
N LEU A 846 24.63 6.02 1.33
CA LEU A 846 23.50 6.81 1.85
C LEU A 846 22.86 7.74 0.78
N ARG A 847 23.66 8.24 -0.18
CA ARG A 847 23.17 9.05 -1.31
C ARG A 847 22.28 8.26 -2.26
N GLU A 848 22.67 7.04 -2.61
CA GLU A 848 21.89 6.20 -3.54
C GLU A 848 20.53 5.86 -2.91
N VAL A 849 20.52 5.52 -1.62
CA VAL A 849 19.29 5.21 -0.87
C VAL A 849 18.39 6.44 -0.75
N LEU A 850 18.94 7.61 -0.41
CA LEU A 850 18.16 8.85 -0.39
C LEU A 850 17.56 9.18 -1.77
N ALA A 851 18.32 8.99 -2.84
CA ALA A 851 17.83 9.25 -4.20
C ALA A 851 16.74 8.26 -4.62
N GLN A 852 16.83 6.99 -4.23
CA GLN A 852 15.80 5.97 -4.48
C GLN A 852 14.47 6.28 -3.74
N ARG A 853 14.53 7.05 -2.64
CA ARG A 853 13.34 7.50 -1.90
C ARG A 853 12.66 8.72 -2.51
N LEU A 854 13.28 9.38 -3.49
CA LEU A 854 12.65 10.45 -4.25
C LEU A 854 11.77 9.84 -5.35
N GLY A 855 10.71 10.55 -5.76
CA GLY A 855 9.83 10.09 -6.85
C GLY A 855 10.59 9.77 -8.14
N HIS A 856 10.10 8.81 -8.93
CA HIS A 856 10.75 8.43 -10.18
C HIS A 856 10.94 9.65 -11.11
N GLY A 857 12.14 9.81 -11.68
CA GLY A 857 12.48 10.97 -12.50
C GLY A 857 12.85 12.25 -11.74
N SER A 858 12.82 12.24 -10.40
CA SER A 858 13.19 13.41 -9.59
C SER A 858 14.68 13.73 -9.59
N VAL A 859 15.54 12.79 -9.97
CA VAL A 859 17.00 13.02 -10.06
C VAL A 859 17.45 12.87 -11.52
N LEU A 860 17.89 13.97 -12.11
CA LEU A 860 18.36 14.03 -13.49
C LEU A 860 19.89 14.09 -13.51
N ALA A 861 20.51 12.99 -13.88
CA ALA A 861 21.96 12.88 -14.07
C ALA A 861 22.43 13.54 -15.38
N SER A 862 23.72 13.84 -15.46
CA SER A 862 24.37 14.51 -16.60
C SER A 862 23.80 15.91 -16.90
N LYS A 863 23.20 16.57 -15.90
CA LYS A 863 22.63 17.92 -16.00
C LYS A 863 23.50 18.92 -15.22
N ARG A 864 24.71 19.17 -15.74
CA ARG A 864 25.61 20.16 -15.13
C ARG A 864 25.07 21.56 -15.37
N VAL A 865 24.54 22.18 -14.32
CA VAL A 865 24.12 23.60 -14.34
C VAL A 865 25.36 24.50 -14.43
N VAL A 866 25.31 25.49 -15.31
CA VAL A 866 26.37 26.50 -15.51
C VAL A 866 25.92 27.92 -15.27
N HIS A 867 24.64 28.22 -15.46
CA HIS A 867 24.07 29.55 -15.30
C HIS A 867 22.71 29.48 -14.62
N ILE A 868 22.46 30.38 -13.66
CA ILE A 868 21.16 30.58 -13.01
C ILE A 868 20.74 32.03 -13.26
N ASP A 869 19.73 32.23 -14.11
CA ASP A 869 19.20 33.55 -14.43
C ASP A 869 18.10 33.96 -13.45
N GLN A 870 18.34 35.08 -12.75
CA GLN A 870 17.49 35.63 -11.71
C GLN A 870 16.67 36.86 -12.16
N ARG A 871 16.73 37.23 -13.45
CA ARG A 871 16.15 38.50 -13.95
C ARG A 871 14.63 38.56 -14.02
N SER A 872 13.93 37.44 -13.82
CA SER A 872 12.46 37.36 -13.88
C SER A 872 11.86 37.36 -12.48
N ASP A 873 10.83 38.19 -12.27
CA ASP A 873 10.10 38.28 -10.99
C ASP A 873 9.21 37.06 -10.74
N SER A 874 8.92 36.23 -11.76
CA SER A 874 8.01 35.09 -11.62
C SER A 874 8.69 33.72 -11.56
N LYS A 875 9.76 33.48 -12.32
CA LYS A 875 10.46 32.17 -12.37
C LYS A 875 11.95 32.31 -12.67
N PHE A 876 12.76 31.38 -12.15
CA PHE A 876 14.18 31.24 -12.52
C PHE A 876 14.34 30.39 -13.77
N ALA A 877 15.40 30.64 -14.54
CA ALA A 877 15.84 29.76 -15.61
C ALA A 877 17.25 29.24 -15.30
N LEU A 878 17.42 27.92 -15.28
CA LEU A 878 18.72 27.27 -15.11
C LEU A 878 19.17 26.68 -16.43
N THR A 879 20.40 26.99 -16.84
CA THR A 879 21.00 26.46 -18.08
C THR A 879 22.08 25.43 -17.76
N THR A 880 22.06 24.29 -18.45
CA THR A 880 23.08 23.25 -18.33
C THR A 880 24.16 23.33 -19.41
N THR A 881 25.29 22.64 -19.23
CA THR A 881 26.35 22.53 -20.26
C THR A 881 25.86 21.91 -21.57
N THR A 882 24.80 21.11 -21.53
CA THR A 882 24.18 20.47 -22.71
C THR A 882 23.22 21.40 -23.45
N GLY A 883 22.98 22.61 -22.94
CA GLY A 883 22.02 23.57 -23.50
C GLY A 883 20.58 23.37 -23.03
N ASP A 884 20.32 22.45 -22.09
CA ASP A 884 18.99 22.30 -21.53
C ASP A 884 18.66 23.51 -20.63
N THR A 885 17.40 23.96 -20.68
CA THR A 885 16.89 25.02 -19.82
C THR A 885 15.77 24.48 -18.94
N PHE A 886 15.83 24.78 -17.64
CA PHE A 886 14.82 24.39 -16.65
C PHE A 886 14.22 25.62 -15.97
N GLU A 887 12.91 25.58 -15.70
CA GLU A 887 12.21 26.67 -14.99
C GLU A 887 11.68 26.20 -13.63
N CYS A 888 11.78 27.06 -12.61
CA CYS A 888 11.22 26.82 -11.27
C CYS A 888 10.91 28.14 -10.53
N LEU A 889 10.28 28.02 -9.35
CA LEU A 889 9.99 29.15 -8.45
C LEU A 889 11.17 29.47 -7.54
N GLU A 890 11.80 28.43 -6.97
CA GLU A 890 12.90 28.54 -6.01
C GLU A 890 14.06 27.61 -6.42
N VAL A 891 15.29 27.95 -6.04
CA VAL A 891 16.48 27.13 -6.32
C VAL A 891 17.25 26.83 -5.04
N ILE A 892 17.67 25.57 -4.86
CA ILE A 892 18.62 25.17 -3.82
C ILE A 892 19.95 24.80 -4.48
N VAL A 893 21.03 25.53 -4.17
CA VAL A 893 22.40 25.20 -4.62
C VAL A 893 23.06 24.30 -3.59
N ALA A 894 23.23 23.02 -3.92
CA ALA A 894 23.74 21.97 -3.03
C ALA A 894 24.97 21.24 -3.59
N VAL A 895 25.78 21.91 -4.40
CA VAL A 895 27.06 21.40 -4.90
C VAL A 895 28.19 21.65 -3.87
N PRO A 896 29.30 20.89 -3.91
CA PRO A 896 30.50 21.22 -3.12
C PRO A 896 31.06 22.61 -3.46
N LEU A 897 31.83 23.18 -2.54
CA LEU A 897 32.39 24.53 -2.67
C LEU A 897 33.20 24.77 -3.96
N PHE A 898 34.04 23.82 -4.38
CA PHE A 898 34.88 24.01 -5.57
C PHE A 898 34.05 24.16 -6.86
N PRO A 899 33.10 23.25 -7.17
CA PRO A 899 32.13 23.46 -8.25
C PRO A 899 31.31 24.76 -8.17
N TYR A 900 30.94 25.18 -6.96
CA TYR A 900 30.19 26.41 -6.75
C TYR A 900 30.93 27.66 -7.26
N MET A 901 32.27 27.69 -7.20
CA MET A 901 33.06 28.84 -7.71
C MET A 901 32.99 29.02 -9.23
N TYR A 902 32.51 28.02 -9.96
CA TYR A 902 32.36 28.06 -11.42
C TYR A 902 30.89 28.15 -11.86
N LEU A 903 29.96 28.34 -10.92
CA LEU A 903 28.54 28.52 -11.20
C LEU A 903 28.26 30.01 -11.37
N ASP A 904 27.82 30.40 -12.57
CA ASP A 904 27.42 31.77 -12.86
C ASP A 904 26.01 32.03 -12.31
N LEU A 905 25.90 32.94 -11.35
CA LEU A 905 24.63 33.40 -10.80
C LEU A 905 24.36 34.79 -11.40
N GLY A 906 23.32 34.94 -12.21
CA GLY A 906 22.91 36.22 -12.79
C GLY A 906 22.62 37.30 -11.72
N PRO A 907 22.37 38.56 -12.12
CA PRO A 907 22.92 39.84 -11.60
C PRO A 907 22.61 40.25 -10.14
N ILE A 908 22.38 39.31 -9.24
CA ILE A 908 22.19 39.54 -7.79
C ILE A 908 23.06 38.53 -7.05
N ILE A 909 24.38 38.75 -7.04
CA ILE A 909 25.27 38.14 -6.04
C ILE A 909 25.60 39.26 -5.06
N GLY A 910 25.21 39.13 -3.78
CA GLY A 910 25.69 40.08 -2.77
C GLY A 910 27.22 40.03 -2.69
N ASP A 911 27.88 41.18 -2.57
CA ASP A 911 29.35 41.36 -2.64
C ASP A 911 30.14 40.29 -1.87
N SER A 912 29.62 39.86 -0.72
CA SER A 912 30.19 38.81 0.12
C SER A 912 30.33 37.45 -0.56
N LYS A 913 29.39 37.06 -1.43
CA LYS A 913 29.39 35.76 -2.14
C LYS A 913 30.33 35.77 -3.34
N GLN A 914 30.45 36.92 -4.01
CA GLN A 914 31.40 37.11 -5.09
C GLN A 914 32.84 37.14 -4.55
N TRP A 915 33.08 37.85 -3.44
CA TRP A 915 34.37 37.86 -2.76
C TRP A 915 34.86 36.44 -2.41
N MET A 916 33.94 35.58 -1.96
CA MET A 916 34.22 34.17 -1.65
C MET A 916 34.56 33.31 -2.87
N GLN A 917 34.03 33.63 -4.07
CA GLN A 917 34.40 32.95 -5.31
C GLN A 917 35.82 33.36 -5.78
N GLU A 918 36.23 34.58 -5.47
CA GLU A 918 37.48 35.18 -6.00
C GLU A 918 38.70 35.02 -5.07
N HIS A 919 38.52 34.94 -3.74
CA HIS A 919 39.63 35.11 -2.77
C HIS A 919 39.88 33.92 -1.82
N LYS A 920 39.24 32.75 -2.04
CA LYS A 920 39.24 31.67 -1.03
C LYS A 920 40.37 30.63 -1.22
N PRO A 921 41.25 30.42 -0.21
CA PRO A 921 42.26 29.36 -0.27
C PRO A 921 41.59 27.98 -0.13
N LEU A 922 42.05 27.02 -0.93
CA LEU A 922 41.54 25.65 -0.94
C LEU A 922 42.63 24.68 -0.48
N GLY A 923 42.37 24.02 0.65
CA GLY A 923 43.20 22.90 1.08
C GLY A 923 43.20 21.75 0.07
N PHE A 924 44.28 20.98 0.06
CA PHE A 924 44.41 19.79 -0.77
C PHE A 924 44.25 18.53 0.11
N CYS A 925 43.29 17.67 -0.22
CA CYS A 925 43.14 16.36 0.41
C CYS A 925 42.49 15.38 -0.57
N ILE A 926 43.08 14.20 -0.69
CA ILE A 926 42.64 13.07 -1.52
C ILE A 926 42.78 11.78 -0.72
N GLN A 927 41.96 10.79 -1.06
CA GLN A 927 42.01 9.46 -0.48
C GLN A 927 42.51 8.45 -1.50
N THR A 928 43.50 7.67 -1.10
CA THR A 928 44.00 6.52 -1.85
C THR A 928 43.70 5.25 -1.06
N VAL A 929 43.04 4.28 -1.68
CA VAL A 929 42.70 3.00 -1.05
C VAL A 929 43.64 1.92 -1.57
N LEU A 930 44.26 1.19 -0.64
CA LEU A 930 45.14 0.05 -0.93
C LEU A 930 44.45 -1.24 -0.46
N ILE A 931 44.23 -2.17 -1.39
CA ILE A 931 43.57 -3.46 -1.11
C ILE A 931 44.62 -4.57 -1.06
N TYR A 932 44.47 -5.46 -0.09
CA TYR A 932 45.35 -6.59 0.21
C TYR A 932 44.58 -7.92 0.23
N ASN A 933 45.30 -9.04 0.14
CA ASN A 933 44.71 -10.38 0.25
C ASN A 933 44.30 -10.74 1.69
N GLU A 934 44.89 -10.10 2.68
CA GLU A 934 44.63 -10.30 4.11
C GLU A 934 44.88 -9.00 4.88
N PRO A 935 44.22 -8.78 6.03
CA PRO A 935 44.40 -7.57 6.84
C PRO A 935 45.67 -7.70 7.69
N TRP A 936 46.84 -7.70 7.04
CA TRP A 936 48.13 -8.01 7.66
C TRP A 936 48.45 -7.17 8.90
N TRP A 937 48.00 -5.92 8.96
CA TRP A 937 48.18 -5.06 10.15
C TRP A 937 47.48 -5.61 11.39
N ARG A 938 46.28 -6.17 11.26
CA ARG A 938 45.53 -6.78 12.38
C ARG A 938 46.29 -7.94 12.99
N THR A 939 46.96 -8.74 12.16
CA THR A 939 47.79 -9.88 12.62
C THR A 939 48.99 -9.45 13.47
N LYS A 940 49.37 -8.16 13.42
CA LYS A 940 50.43 -7.57 14.23
C LYS A 940 49.89 -6.83 15.46
N GLY A 941 48.60 -6.97 15.76
CA GLY A 941 47.94 -6.27 16.86
C GLY A 941 47.74 -4.77 16.61
N LEU A 942 47.78 -4.33 15.34
CA LEU A 942 47.61 -2.94 14.95
C LEU A 942 46.19 -2.69 14.44
N SER A 943 45.64 -1.50 14.73
CA SER A 943 44.28 -1.09 14.34
C SER A 943 44.14 -0.70 12.87
N GLY A 944 45.26 -0.52 12.16
CA GLY A 944 45.30 0.11 10.84
C GLY A 944 45.21 1.64 10.88
N TYR A 945 44.96 2.23 12.06
CA TYR A 945 45.09 3.67 12.26
C TYR A 945 46.55 4.07 12.42
N SER A 946 47.00 5.06 11.64
CA SER A 946 48.30 5.68 11.85
C SER A 946 48.23 7.19 11.61
N GLN A 947 49.13 7.91 12.26
CA GLN A 947 49.40 9.33 12.01
C GLN A 947 50.87 9.50 11.61
N SER A 948 51.13 10.31 10.59
CA SER A 948 52.47 10.67 10.17
C SER A 948 52.76 12.14 10.40
N THR A 949 53.96 12.46 10.88
CA THR A 949 54.48 13.83 10.98
C THR A 949 55.25 14.27 9.72
N LYS A 950 55.24 13.42 8.69
CA LYS A 950 55.84 13.63 7.37
C LYS A 950 54.84 13.23 6.29
N GLY A 951 54.65 14.02 5.25
CA GLY A 951 53.83 13.64 4.09
C GLY A 951 54.54 12.67 3.14
N PRO A 952 53.85 12.18 2.08
CA PRO A 952 52.51 12.60 1.64
C PRO A 952 51.32 11.92 2.33
N ILE A 953 51.50 10.77 3.01
CA ILE A 953 50.42 10.08 3.75
C ILE A 953 50.39 10.58 5.19
N TRP A 954 49.35 11.31 5.56
CA TRP A 954 49.24 11.87 6.91
C TRP A 954 48.48 10.98 7.89
N GLU A 955 47.49 10.24 7.39
CA GLU A 955 46.72 9.27 8.19
C GLU A 955 46.43 8.00 7.38
N THR A 956 46.31 6.87 8.08
CA THR A 956 45.76 5.63 7.53
C THR A 956 44.58 5.13 8.34
N TYR A 957 43.67 4.38 7.71
CA TYR A 957 42.52 3.78 8.36
C TYR A 957 42.25 2.39 7.81
N ASP A 958 41.90 1.47 8.69
CA ASP A 958 41.32 0.20 8.28
C ASP A 958 39.89 0.42 7.76
N THR A 959 39.68 0.03 6.52
CA THR A 959 38.40 0.14 5.79
C THR A 959 37.97 -1.22 5.24
N SER A 960 38.42 -2.31 5.85
CA SER A 960 38.11 -3.66 5.42
C SER A 960 36.63 -4.00 5.59
N ASN A 961 36.12 -4.85 4.71
CA ASN A 961 34.83 -5.51 4.80
C ASN A 961 35.06 -7.02 4.79
N ASP A 962 35.00 -7.64 5.97
CA ASP A 962 35.35 -9.04 6.18
C ASP A 962 34.33 -9.98 5.50
N GLU A 963 33.04 -9.62 5.46
CA GLU A 963 32.00 -10.40 4.78
C GLU A 963 32.18 -10.45 3.26
N CYS A 964 32.70 -9.36 2.68
CA CYS A 964 33.02 -9.29 1.26
C CYS A 964 34.43 -9.81 0.93
N GLY A 965 35.22 -10.22 1.93
CA GLY A 965 36.62 -10.60 1.76
C GLY A 965 37.51 -9.48 1.22
N VAL A 966 37.18 -8.22 1.49
CA VAL A 966 37.93 -7.04 1.01
C VAL A 966 38.72 -6.46 2.17
N TYR A 967 40.05 -6.61 2.15
CA TYR A 967 40.93 -6.07 3.19
C TYR A 967 41.63 -4.81 2.68
N ALA A 968 41.31 -3.65 3.26
CA ALA A 968 41.67 -2.37 2.67
C ALA A 968 42.17 -1.35 3.68
N LEU A 969 43.27 -0.68 3.34
CA LEU A 969 43.82 0.44 4.08
C LEU A 969 43.62 1.74 3.30
N THR A 970 42.82 2.66 3.84
CA THR A 970 42.61 3.99 3.25
C THR A 970 43.67 4.96 3.76
N CYS A 971 44.37 5.61 2.84
CA CYS A 971 45.42 6.60 3.11
C CYS A 971 44.90 8.01 2.82
N ILE A 972 45.08 8.93 3.77
CA ILE A 972 44.79 10.36 3.61
C ILE A 972 46.05 11.06 3.09
N VAL A 973 45.97 11.54 1.85
CA VAL A 973 47.02 12.30 1.18
C VAL A 973 46.59 13.77 1.16
N ALA A 974 47.34 14.65 1.83
CA ALA A 974 46.90 16.01 2.08
C ALA A 974 48.05 17.03 2.14
N GLY A 975 47.70 18.32 2.11
CA GLY A 975 48.64 19.43 2.13
C GLY A 975 49.49 19.52 0.86
N GLU A 976 50.55 20.32 0.93
CA GLU A 976 51.42 20.57 -0.23
C GLU A 976 52.15 19.32 -0.72
N SER A 977 52.64 18.47 0.20
CA SER A 977 53.22 17.17 -0.15
C SER A 977 52.25 16.26 -0.93
N GLY A 978 50.95 16.35 -0.65
CA GLY A 978 49.92 15.65 -1.40
C GLY A 978 49.69 16.24 -2.79
N ARG A 979 49.78 17.57 -2.91
CA ARG A 979 49.69 18.29 -4.19
C ARG A 979 50.86 17.93 -5.10
N GLU A 980 52.08 18.02 -4.58
CA GLU A 980 53.32 17.61 -5.26
C GLU A 980 53.26 16.15 -5.71
N LEU A 981 52.72 15.25 -4.88
CA LEU A 981 52.49 13.86 -5.26
C LEU A 981 51.56 13.77 -6.48
N TRP A 982 50.51 14.58 -6.55
CA TRP A 982 49.52 14.54 -7.62
C TRP A 982 50.01 15.06 -8.97
N ASP A 983 51.09 15.86 -8.96
CA ASP A 983 51.75 16.35 -10.17
C ASP A 983 52.68 15.30 -10.81
N LYS A 984 53.03 14.23 -10.07
CA LYS A 984 53.83 13.11 -10.59
C LYS A 984 53.02 12.16 -11.48
N ASP A 985 53.67 11.29 -12.24
CA ASP A 985 52.97 10.24 -13.00
C ASP A 985 52.43 9.11 -12.08
N LEU A 986 51.59 8.23 -12.61
CA LEU A 986 50.91 7.19 -11.83
C LEU A 986 51.86 6.16 -11.20
N ILE A 987 52.98 5.86 -11.87
CA ILE A 987 53.98 4.88 -11.42
C ILE A 987 54.81 5.49 -10.29
N GLU A 988 55.33 6.70 -10.47
CA GLU A 988 56.07 7.42 -9.44
C GLU A 988 55.22 7.66 -8.19
N ARG A 989 53.94 8.00 -8.37
CA ARG A 989 52.99 8.09 -7.26
C ARG A 989 52.85 6.78 -6.51
N ARG A 990 52.80 5.65 -7.22
CA ARG A 990 52.67 4.31 -6.59
C ARG A 990 53.85 4.05 -5.68
N TYR A 991 55.07 4.22 -6.19
CA TYR A 991 56.28 3.97 -5.41
C TYR A 991 56.40 4.93 -4.23
N THR A 992 56.05 6.20 -4.39
CA THR A 992 56.10 7.19 -3.30
C THR A 992 55.13 6.82 -2.16
N ILE A 993 53.90 6.44 -2.48
CA ILE A 993 52.90 6.00 -1.48
C ILE A 993 53.37 4.73 -0.75
N LEU A 994 53.82 3.71 -1.49
CA LEU A 994 54.25 2.45 -0.88
C LEU A 994 55.52 2.61 -0.06
N ALA A 995 56.49 3.40 -0.51
CA ALA A 995 57.71 3.68 0.25
C ALA A 995 57.39 4.39 1.57
N HIS A 996 56.53 5.42 1.53
CA HIS A 996 56.15 6.15 2.74
C HIS A 996 55.32 5.30 3.69
N LEU A 997 54.37 4.51 3.17
CA LEU A 997 53.61 3.57 4.00
C LEU A 997 54.53 2.50 4.62
N GLY A 998 55.53 2.03 3.86
CA GLY A 998 56.54 1.12 4.37
C GLY A 998 57.35 1.72 5.52
N ASP A 999 57.70 3.00 5.44
CA ASP A 999 58.38 3.75 6.50
C ASP A 999 57.50 3.85 7.76
N VAL A 1000 56.21 4.18 7.60
CA VAL A 1000 55.23 4.29 8.71
C VAL A 1000 55.12 2.99 9.51
N PHE A 1001 55.10 1.83 8.84
CA PHE A 1001 54.92 0.52 9.46
C PHE A 1001 56.24 -0.24 9.72
N SER A 1002 57.39 0.35 9.38
CA SER A 1002 58.72 -0.29 9.36
C SER A 1002 59.15 -0.95 10.68
N MET A 1003 58.73 -0.39 11.82
CA MET A 1003 59.05 -0.91 13.16
C MET A 1003 58.36 -2.25 13.49
N TYR A 1004 57.33 -2.63 12.72
CA TYR A 1004 56.49 -3.79 13.01
C TYR A 1004 56.57 -4.87 11.94
N THR A 1005 56.56 -4.47 10.66
CA THR A 1005 56.55 -5.42 9.55
C THR A 1005 56.95 -4.77 8.23
N ALA A 1006 57.47 -5.57 7.30
CA ALA A 1006 57.57 -5.17 5.91
C ALA A 1006 56.16 -5.24 5.28
N ILE A 1007 55.73 -4.16 4.63
CA ILE A 1007 54.40 -4.13 4.01
C ILE A 1007 54.37 -5.03 2.77
N PRO A 1008 53.33 -5.87 2.58
CA PRO A 1008 53.16 -6.60 1.33
C PRO A 1008 52.77 -5.65 0.18
N ASP A 1009 52.95 -6.10 -1.06
CA ASP A 1009 52.43 -5.38 -2.22
C ASP A 1009 50.89 -5.44 -2.25
N PRO A 1010 50.18 -4.31 -2.44
CA PRO A 1010 48.73 -4.34 -2.58
C PRO A 1010 48.30 -4.95 -3.91
N ILE A 1011 47.23 -5.74 -3.87
CA ILE A 1011 46.63 -6.38 -5.05
C ILE A 1011 45.90 -5.39 -5.95
N LEU A 1012 45.36 -4.32 -5.37
CA LEU A 1012 44.67 -3.26 -6.11
C LEU A 1012 44.89 -1.91 -5.42
N ARG A 1013 45.19 -0.88 -6.21
CA ARG A 1013 45.25 0.52 -5.78
C ARG A 1013 44.15 1.28 -6.47
N ILE A 1014 43.42 2.08 -5.70
CA ILE A 1014 42.27 2.81 -6.22
C ILE A 1014 42.36 4.26 -5.85
N GLU A 1015 42.37 5.10 -6.89
CA GLU A 1015 42.47 6.55 -6.79
C GLU A 1015 41.32 7.22 -7.53
N PRO A 1016 40.91 8.44 -7.14
CA PRO A 1016 39.84 9.14 -7.83
C PRO A 1016 40.25 9.51 -9.27
N LYS A 1017 39.45 9.09 -10.25
CA LYS A 1017 39.66 9.44 -11.68
C LYS A 1017 39.29 10.89 -12.04
N ASP A 1018 38.53 11.59 -11.19
CA ASP A 1018 37.87 12.87 -11.50
C ASP A 1018 38.19 13.95 -10.45
N THR A 1019 39.42 14.47 -10.49
CA THR A 1019 39.97 15.35 -9.43
C THR A 1019 39.21 16.66 -9.26
N VAL A 1020 38.59 17.18 -10.34
CA VAL A 1020 37.82 18.44 -10.35
C VAL A 1020 36.63 18.38 -9.37
N TRP A 1021 36.05 17.20 -9.17
CA TRP A 1021 34.84 17.03 -8.35
C TRP A 1021 35.07 16.23 -7.05
N THR A 1022 36.29 15.73 -6.84
CA THR A 1022 36.66 14.90 -5.68
C THR A 1022 37.67 15.57 -4.75
N ARG A 1023 38.11 16.81 -5.03
CA ARG A 1023 38.89 17.60 -4.07
C ARG A 1023 38.03 17.90 -2.84
N SER A 1024 38.39 17.33 -1.70
CA SER A 1024 37.83 17.69 -0.40
C SER A 1024 38.75 18.71 0.27
N GLY A 1025 38.72 19.97 -0.18
CA GLY A 1025 39.39 21.05 0.55
C GLY A 1025 38.46 21.55 1.64
N SER A 1026 38.92 21.61 2.88
CA SER A 1026 38.19 22.36 3.91
C SER A 1026 38.51 23.84 3.76
N SER A 1027 37.58 24.66 4.23
CA SER A 1027 37.50 26.10 4.03
C SER A 1027 37.99 26.80 5.29
N THR A 1028 38.98 27.69 5.20
CA THR A 1028 39.32 28.64 6.26
C THR A 1028 38.70 30.00 5.94
N THR A 1029 37.94 30.57 6.88
CA THR A 1029 37.45 31.94 6.83
C THR A 1029 37.67 32.62 8.17
N GLY A 1030 38.75 33.41 8.29
CA GLY A 1030 38.98 34.25 9.45
C GLY A 1030 37.89 35.30 9.62
N LEU A 1031 37.71 35.80 10.85
CA LEU A 1031 36.93 37.01 11.17
C LEU A 1031 37.31 38.24 10.31
N GLY A 1032 38.47 38.23 9.64
CA GLY A 1032 38.98 39.33 8.82
C GLY A 1032 38.42 39.46 7.40
N GLY A 1033 37.51 38.59 6.95
CA GLY A 1033 36.75 38.80 5.70
C GLY A 1033 35.39 39.46 5.98
N PRO A 1034 34.85 40.32 5.09
CA PRO A 1034 33.62 41.10 5.34
C PRO A 1034 32.32 40.26 5.45
N VAL A 1035 32.42 38.94 5.57
CA VAL A 1035 31.34 38.01 5.19
C VAL A 1035 30.66 37.32 6.39
N GLY A 1036 31.34 37.18 7.53
CA GLY A 1036 30.75 36.64 8.77
C GLY A 1036 29.92 35.35 8.62
N ALA A 1037 29.09 35.04 9.62
CA ALA A 1037 28.12 33.94 9.55
C ALA A 1037 26.97 34.21 8.55
N ASP A 1038 26.80 35.46 8.13
CA ASP A 1038 25.66 35.92 7.32
C ASP A 1038 25.83 35.71 5.80
N GLY A 1039 27.04 35.37 5.34
CA GLY A 1039 27.36 35.19 3.92
C GLY A 1039 26.61 34.08 3.16
N TRP A 1040 25.96 33.14 3.88
CA TRP A 1040 25.30 31.96 3.29
C TRP A 1040 23.77 31.94 3.46
N ARG A 1041 23.18 33.06 3.91
CA ARG A 1041 21.72 33.24 3.90
C ARG A 1041 21.16 33.26 2.47
N VAL A 1042 19.86 33.05 2.34
CA VAL A 1042 19.11 33.18 1.07
C VAL A 1042 19.46 34.50 0.38
N ASN A 1043 19.64 34.47 -0.94
CA ASN A 1043 19.81 35.68 -1.75
C ASN A 1043 18.77 35.66 -2.87
N GLY A 1044 17.82 36.60 -2.80
CA GLY A 1044 16.58 36.50 -3.59
C GLY A 1044 15.82 35.22 -3.25
N ARG A 1045 15.69 34.35 -4.25
CA ARG A 1045 15.01 33.04 -4.20
C ARG A 1045 15.99 31.88 -4.48
N VAL A 1046 17.28 32.13 -4.23
CA VAL A 1046 18.35 31.14 -4.28
C VAL A 1046 18.82 30.83 -2.86
N HIS A 1047 18.62 29.58 -2.47
CA HIS A 1047 18.99 29.02 -1.18
C HIS A 1047 20.27 28.20 -1.30
N PHE A 1048 21.09 28.18 -0.25
CA PHE A 1048 22.42 27.57 -0.29
C PHE A 1048 22.53 26.41 0.70
N ALA A 1049 22.79 25.21 0.19
CA ALA A 1049 23.09 24.01 0.99
C ALA A 1049 24.47 23.45 0.61
N VAL A 1050 25.43 24.34 0.37
CA VAL A 1050 26.78 24.03 -0.12
C VAL A 1050 27.63 23.40 1.00
N PRO A 1051 28.05 22.13 0.91
CA PRO A 1051 28.96 21.55 1.89
C PRO A 1051 30.35 22.21 1.81
N GLY A 1052 30.90 22.66 2.95
CA GLY A 1052 32.18 23.38 3.04
C GLY A 1052 32.07 24.91 2.91
N ALA A 1053 30.86 25.44 2.90
CA ALA A 1053 30.54 26.86 2.90
C ALA A 1053 30.04 27.29 4.30
N GLY A 1054 30.95 27.71 5.17
CA GLY A 1054 30.66 28.16 6.55
C GLY A 1054 31.73 27.73 7.56
N TYR A 1055 31.59 28.15 8.82
CA TYR A 1055 32.51 27.85 9.95
C TYR A 1055 32.57 26.37 10.37
N MET A 1056 31.94 25.47 9.62
CA MET A 1056 31.60 24.12 10.06
C MET A 1056 32.25 23.09 9.13
N ARG A 1057 33.30 22.45 9.66
CA ARG A 1057 34.10 21.25 9.30
C ARG A 1057 34.08 20.65 7.86
N LYS A 1058 35.13 19.86 7.60
CA LYS A 1058 35.25 18.69 6.68
C LYS A 1058 33.86 18.10 6.33
N PRO A 1059 33.57 17.71 5.08
CA PRO A 1059 32.24 17.26 4.66
C PRO A 1059 31.80 15.99 5.41
N HIS A 1060 31.18 16.16 6.57
CA HIS A 1060 30.55 15.13 7.37
C HIS A 1060 29.06 15.07 7.04
N LEU A 1061 28.50 13.86 7.09
CA LEU A 1061 27.10 13.58 6.77
C LEU A 1061 26.14 14.45 7.59
N GLU A 1062 26.41 14.62 8.89
CA GLU A 1062 25.55 15.35 9.83
C GLU A 1062 25.27 16.79 9.38
N ILE A 1063 26.30 17.52 8.98
CA ILE A 1063 26.19 18.92 8.54
C ILE A 1063 25.53 19.00 7.17
N ALA A 1064 25.84 18.07 6.26
CA ALA A 1064 25.18 18.04 4.96
C ALA A 1064 23.66 17.85 5.14
N LEU A 1065 23.24 16.97 6.06
CA LEU A 1065 21.83 16.79 6.39
C LEU A 1065 21.20 18.05 7.00
N GLU A 1066 21.92 18.73 7.90
CA GLU A 1066 21.46 20.00 8.50
C GLU A 1066 21.29 21.11 7.45
N LEU A 1067 22.27 21.30 6.56
CA LEU A 1067 22.21 22.28 5.49
C LEU A 1067 21.06 22.00 4.52
N GLY A 1068 20.84 20.74 4.17
CA GLY A 1068 19.73 20.31 3.33
C GLY A 1068 18.37 20.62 3.98
N ARG A 1069 18.19 20.22 5.23
CA ARG A 1069 16.98 20.50 6.03
C ARG A 1069 16.70 21.98 6.17
N ARG A 1070 17.73 22.77 6.49
CA ARG A 1070 17.63 24.23 6.63
C ARG A 1070 17.16 24.85 5.31
N ALA A 1071 17.80 24.53 4.19
CA ALA A 1071 17.42 25.06 2.89
C ALA A 1071 16.01 24.64 2.47
N ALA A 1072 15.61 23.39 2.70
CA ALA A 1072 14.25 22.94 2.48
C ALA A 1072 13.24 23.71 3.33
N GLY A 1073 13.52 23.93 4.62
CA GLY A 1073 12.66 24.70 5.52
C GLY A 1073 12.50 26.18 5.10
N GLU A 1074 13.57 26.81 4.63
CA GLU A 1074 13.52 28.16 4.07
C GLU A 1074 12.61 28.21 2.82
N VAL A 1075 12.79 27.26 1.90
CA VAL A 1075 12.00 27.17 0.66
C VAL A 1075 10.53 26.87 0.96
N SER A 1076 10.23 25.92 1.84
CA SER A 1076 8.86 25.60 2.22
C SER A 1076 8.15 26.81 2.84
N THR A 1077 8.85 27.62 3.63
CA THR A 1077 8.31 28.85 4.20
C THR A 1077 8.06 29.92 3.12
N ALA A 1078 8.90 29.97 2.08
CA ALA A 1078 8.73 30.90 0.96
C ALA A 1078 7.56 30.51 0.03
N ILE A 1079 7.33 29.21 -0.17
CA ILE A 1079 6.31 28.68 -1.10
C ILE A 1079 4.93 28.57 -0.43
N MET A 1080 4.85 28.23 0.85
CA MET A 1080 3.60 28.04 1.59
C MET A 1080 3.37 29.19 2.59
N PRO A 1081 2.46 30.15 2.33
CA PRO A 1081 2.21 31.25 3.26
C PRO A 1081 1.53 30.72 4.53
N THR A 1082 2.26 30.79 5.65
CA THR A 1082 1.94 30.80 7.11
C THR A 1082 0.68 30.14 7.71
N GLY A 1083 -0.38 29.82 6.97
CA GLY A 1083 -1.54 29.06 7.45
C GLY A 1083 -1.38 27.54 7.41
N GLU A 1084 -0.67 26.99 6.41
CA GLU A 1084 -0.53 25.54 6.22
C GLU A 1084 0.66 24.93 7.00
N VAL A 1085 1.66 25.74 7.38
CA VAL A 1085 2.87 25.28 8.09
C VAL A 1085 2.56 24.80 9.51
N ILE A 1086 1.42 25.20 10.09
CA ILE A 1086 0.98 24.74 11.42
C ILE A 1086 0.42 23.31 11.36
N LEU A 1087 -0.17 22.89 10.23
CA LEU A 1087 -0.65 21.52 10.03
C LEU A 1087 0.47 20.54 9.69
N ALA A 1088 1.58 21.00 9.10
CA ALA A 1088 2.75 20.15 8.81
C ALA A 1088 3.70 19.96 10.02
N LYS A 1089 3.48 20.67 11.12
CA LYS A 1089 4.24 20.55 12.38
C LYS A 1089 3.47 19.85 13.51
N LEU A 1090 2.16 19.67 13.34
CA LEU A 1090 1.32 18.76 14.13
C LEU A 1090 1.41 17.36 13.50
#